data_AF-A0A423GLU0-F1
#
_entry.id   AF-A0A423GLU0-F1
#
_cell.length_a   1.000
_cell.length_b   1.000
_cell.length_c   1.000
_cell.angle_alpha   90.00
_cell.angle_beta   90.00
_cell.angle_gamma   90.00
#
_symmetry.space_group_name_H-M   'P 1'
#
loop_
_entity.id
_entity.type
_entity.pdbx_description
1 polymer ?
#
loop_
_entity_poly.entity_id
_entity_poly.type
_entity_poly.pdbx_seq_one_letter_code
_entity_poly.pdbx_strand_id
1 'polypeptide(L)'
;MQVDLEAEGANVEGLPRFQQAVFHGRRLKRVGIGLASLAAAGLLLAFFVGLFAPKSLWPPLLVSQSSALIVVVAGLQSAWWITQWRARALVEPVVVLAAEQIEPIEVLGWYERLLARAGERWIRLLAQIGAPTLWLAGWSLLALFSLEQFWNLTLPAAALGLSASVGAAISLLLAFGLLVCERQLAQENPAEWPEAGQLAQLTRVAIICLVISAFCLLFSGETAVWPARLAVLIGLLPGLVAAELLLRAVLSLFSPRRDLLEPTLLARSFVADMLRWPPQPLLALQHELHNRFGIDLRQIWAFTYMRRAFLPVLTVVLFVGWLLTGIHEIPLQGRGIYERFGKPVQVFGPGLHAGLPWPLGRVLSVENGVVHELATSVGDAPAATVADPAEGPAPAIANRLWDASHVNDKSQVIASSSNDKQSFQIVNMDVRFVYRIGLSDQAALAATYNSTDVPTLIRSTASRILVHDFASRTLDGLLGADRVGLAEDIGRAVQADLQKLDSGVEILATVVEAIHPPAGAANAYHSVQAAQIGAQALISRERGAAAEQTNQAQLQASVAHDQALATAREVNAAAQAADLRFAAERKAYAVAGRAFVLEQYFAQLSQGLANAKVLVLDHRLGGNSTPTIDLRSYTLPATLPTDTSPSRQPVQSGAAN
;
A
#
# COMPACT_ATOMS: atom_id res chain seq x y z
N MET A 1 -38.50 -45.62 -32.73
CA MET A 1 -38.29 -47.06 -32.94
C MET A 1 -37.13 -47.20 -33.92
N GLN A 2 -36.04 -47.85 -33.49
CA GLN A 2 -34.88 -48.09 -34.34
C GLN A 2 -35.26 -49.05 -35.47
N VAL A 3 -34.76 -48.84 -36.67
CA VAL A 3 -34.87 -49.82 -37.76
C VAL A 3 -33.71 -50.80 -37.63
N ASP A 4 -34.05 -52.09 -37.61
CA ASP A 4 -33.10 -53.18 -37.77
C ASP A 4 -33.16 -53.65 -39.22
N LEU A 5 -32.03 -53.61 -39.92
CA LEU A 5 -31.93 -54.05 -41.31
C LEU A 5 -31.88 -55.58 -41.45
N GLU A 6 -31.66 -56.33 -40.35
CA GLU A 6 -31.70 -57.80 -40.34
C GLU A 6 -33.13 -58.38 -40.23
N ALA A 7 -34.10 -57.59 -39.76
CA ALA A 7 -35.47 -58.05 -39.58
C ALA A 7 -36.19 -58.16 -40.95
N GLU A 8 -36.67 -59.36 -41.30
CA GLU A 8 -37.43 -59.62 -42.54
C GLU A 8 -38.56 -58.60 -42.73
N GLY A 9 -38.50 -57.82 -43.82
CA GLY A 9 -39.58 -56.90 -44.21
C GLY A 9 -39.39 -55.41 -43.83
N ALA A 10 -38.21 -54.97 -43.39
CA ALA A 10 -37.94 -53.55 -43.16
C ALA A 10 -37.94 -52.74 -44.48
N ASN A 11 -39.12 -52.26 -44.91
CA ASN A 11 -39.25 -51.38 -46.09
C ASN A 11 -38.76 -49.96 -45.76
N VAL A 12 -37.44 -49.77 -45.85
CA VAL A 12 -36.72 -48.52 -45.53
C VAL A 12 -37.05 -47.41 -46.52
N GLU A 13 -37.44 -47.74 -47.76
CA GLU A 13 -37.77 -46.79 -48.83
C GLU A 13 -39.06 -45.98 -48.54
N GLY A 14 -39.99 -46.53 -47.77
CA GLY A 14 -41.26 -45.88 -47.42
C GLY A 14 -41.18 -44.90 -46.23
N LEU A 15 -40.03 -44.81 -45.55
CA LEU A 15 -39.89 -43.99 -44.35
C LEU A 15 -39.35 -42.58 -44.70
N PRO A 16 -40.07 -41.49 -44.36
CA PRO A 16 -39.69 -40.14 -44.76
C PRO A 16 -38.32 -39.70 -44.20
N ARG A 17 -37.94 -40.20 -43.01
CA ARG A 17 -36.62 -39.96 -42.39
C ARG A 17 -35.42 -40.53 -43.16
N PHE A 18 -35.62 -41.53 -44.01
CA PHE A 18 -34.55 -42.08 -44.86
C PHE A 18 -34.46 -41.33 -46.20
N GLN A 19 -35.61 -40.99 -46.80
CA GLN A 19 -35.65 -40.20 -48.05
C GLN A 19 -35.04 -38.80 -47.88
N GLN A 20 -35.30 -38.14 -46.75
CA GLN A 20 -34.78 -36.79 -46.48
C GLN A 20 -33.35 -36.79 -45.89
N ALA A 21 -32.74 -37.95 -45.63
CA ALA A 21 -31.47 -38.06 -44.91
C ALA A 21 -30.31 -37.30 -45.59
N VAL A 22 -30.24 -37.33 -46.94
CA VAL A 22 -29.20 -36.62 -47.71
C VAL A 22 -29.34 -35.10 -47.58
N PHE A 23 -30.58 -34.59 -47.60
CA PHE A 23 -30.87 -33.17 -47.46
C PHE A 23 -30.49 -32.68 -46.06
N HIS A 24 -30.96 -33.38 -45.02
CA HIS A 24 -30.64 -33.07 -43.62
C HIS A 24 -29.13 -33.18 -43.36
N GLY A 25 -28.45 -34.19 -43.92
CA GLY A 25 -27.01 -34.34 -43.80
C GLY A 25 -26.21 -33.19 -44.42
N ARG A 26 -26.60 -32.70 -45.61
CA ARG A 26 -25.95 -31.51 -46.22
C ARG A 26 -26.17 -30.26 -45.37
N ARG A 27 -27.37 -30.08 -44.84
CA ARG A 27 -27.73 -28.94 -43.99
C ARG A 27 -26.95 -28.95 -42.67
N LEU A 28 -26.92 -30.08 -41.98
CA LEU A 28 -26.17 -30.28 -40.73
C LEU A 28 -24.68 -29.99 -40.91
N LYS A 29 -24.08 -30.47 -42.02
CA LYS A 29 -22.67 -30.21 -42.32
C LYS A 29 -22.37 -28.72 -42.50
N ARG A 30 -23.20 -28.00 -43.26
CA ARG A 30 -23.01 -26.55 -43.50
C ARG A 30 -23.14 -25.74 -42.22
N VAL A 31 -24.19 -25.98 -41.45
CA VAL A 31 -24.42 -25.29 -40.17
C VAL A 31 -23.32 -25.65 -39.16
N GLY A 32 -22.93 -26.93 -39.08
CA GLY A 32 -21.86 -27.39 -38.21
C GLY A 32 -20.51 -26.72 -38.51
N ILE A 33 -20.13 -26.60 -39.78
CA ILE A 33 -18.90 -25.88 -40.19
C ILE A 33 -18.99 -24.39 -39.83
N GLY A 34 -20.13 -23.73 -40.07
CA GLY A 34 -20.32 -22.32 -39.75
C GLY A 34 -20.27 -22.02 -38.25
N LEU A 35 -20.86 -22.88 -37.41
CA LEU A 35 -20.79 -22.72 -35.95
C LEU A 35 -19.39 -23.08 -35.41
N ALA A 36 -18.71 -24.08 -35.99
CA ALA A 36 -17.35 -24.43 -35.61
C ALA A 36 -16.35 -23.31 -35.93
N SER A 37 -16.48 -22.67 -37.10
CA SER A 37 -15.63 -21.52 -37.46
C SER A 37 -15.87 -20.32 -36.55
N LEU A 38 -17.13 -20.04 -36.20
CA LEU A 38 -17.49 -18.99 -35.25
C LEU A 38 -16.94 -19.27 -33.84
N ALA A 39 -17.06 -20.51 -33.35
CA ALA A 39 -16.52 -20.91 -32.06
C ALA A 39 -14.99 -20.79 -32.02
N ALA A 40 -14.31 -21.21 -33.09
CA ALA A 40 -12.86 -21.10 -33.22
C ALA A 40 -12.40 -19.64 -33.24
N ALA A 41 -13.09 -18.76 -33.99
CA ALA A 41 -12.83 -17.33 -34.00
C ALA A 41 -13.00 -16.71 -32.60
N GLY A 42 -14.05 -17.10 -31.87
CA GLY A 42 -14.26 -16.66 -30.49
C GLY A 42 -13.15 -17.11 -29.52
N LEU A 43 -12.68 -18.36 -29.63
CA LEU A 43 -11.57 -18.86 -28.79
C LEU A 43 -10.25 -18.17 -29.12
N LEU A 44 -9.95 -17.94 -30.40
CA LEU A 44 -8.76 -17.18 -30.82
C LEU A 44 -8.80 -15.75 -30.28
N LEU A 45 -9.95 -15.07 -30.38
CA LEU A 45 -10.12 -13.74 -29.82
C LEU A 45 -9.94 -13.76 -28.29
N ALA A 46 -10.51 -14.74 -27.59
CA ALA A 46 -10.35 -14.89 -26.14
C ALA A 46 -8.89 -15.09 -25.74
N PHE A 47 -8.14 -15.90 -26.50
CA PHE A 47 -6.71 -16.13 -26.29
C PHE A 47 -5.89 -14.85 -26.44
N PHE A 48 -6.10 -14.09 -27.53
CA PHE A 48 -5.42 -12.81 -27.72
C PHE A 48 -5.76 -11.79 -26.64
N VAL A 49 -7.03 -11.65 -26.27
CA VAL A 49 -7.42 -10.71 -25.20
C VAL A 49 -6.84 -11.16 -23.85
N GLY A 50 -6.78 -12.46 -23.58
CA GLY A 50 -6.17 -13.01 -22.37
C GLY A 50 -4.67 -12.71 -22.26
N LEU A 51 -3.94 -12.70 -23.38
CA LEU A 51 -2.51 -12.38 -23.42
C LEU A 51 -2.23 -10.91 -23.09
N PHE A 52 -3.05 -9.98 -23.58
CA PHE A 52 -2.83 -8.53 -23.41
C PHE A 52 -3.60 -7.92 -22.23
N ALA A 53 -4.70 -8.52 -21.81
CA ALA A 53 -5.59 -8.00 -20.78
C ALA A 53 -6.13 -9.14 -19.87
N PRO A 54 -5.29 -9.78 -19.05
CA PRO A 54 -5.66 -10.97 -18.27
C PRO A 54 -6.72 -10.71 -17.20
N LYS A 55 -6.90 -9.45 -16.76
CA LYS A 55 -7.95 -9.03 -15.80
C LYS A 55 -9.25 -8.60 -16.47
N SER A 56 -9.37 -8.77 -17.79
CA SER A 56 -10.54 -8.38 -18.55
C SER A 56 -11.71 -9.35 -18.39
N LEU A 57 -12.94 -8.85 -18.56
CA LEU A 57 -14.16 -9.67 -18.61
C LEU A 57 -14.28 -10.49 -19.90
N TRP A 58 -13.61 -10.05 -20.97
CA TRP A 58 -13.77 -10.61 -22.32
C TRP A 58 -13.38 -12.08 -22.47
N PRO A 59 -12.23 -12.56 -21.95
CA PRO A 59 -11.83 -13.95 -22.10
C PRO A 59 -12.83 -14.98 -21.56
N PRO A 60 -13.30 -14.92 -20.29
CA PRO A 60 -14.26 -15.92 -19.78
C PRO A 60 -15.59 -15.88 -20.53
N LEU A 61 -16.01 -14.70 -20.99
CA LEU A 61 -17.25 -14.51 -21.73
C LEU A 61 -17.16 -15.13 -23.14
N LEU A 62 -16.10 -14.82 -23.89
CA LEU A 62 -15.87 -15.37 -25.24
C LEU A 62 -15.69 -16.89 -25.20
N VAL A 63 -14.96 -17.40 -24.21
CA VAL A 63 -14.81 -18.84 -24.00
C VAL A 63 -16.14 -19.50 -23.67
N SER A 64 -16.96 -18.93 -22.77
CA SER A 64 -18.28 -19.48 -22.46
C SER A 64 -19.20 -19.53 -23.70
N GLN A 65 -19.16 -18.50 -24.56
CA GLN A 65 -19.94 -18.49 -25.80
C GLN A 65 -19.43 -19.54 -26.79
N SER A 66 -18.11 -19.60 -27.02
CA SER A 66 -17.49 -20.58 -27.90
C SER A 66 -17.73 -22.02 -27.44
N SER A 67 -17.60 -22.30 -26.15
CA SER A 67 -17.87 -23.65 -25.59
C SER A 67 -19.34 -24.05 -25.74
N ALA A 68 -20.27 -23.10 -25.63
CA ALA A 68 -21.68 -23.38 -25.90
C ALA A 68 -21.94 -23.68 -27.39
N LEU A 69 -21.26 -23.00 -28.31
CA LEU A 69 -21.30 -23.32 -29.74
C LEU A 69 -20.66 -24.67 -30.06
N ILE A 70 -19.55 -25.03 -29.41
CA ILE A 70 -18.87 -26.32 -29.58
C ILE A 70 -19.77 -27.48 -29.17
N VAL A 71 -20.52 -27.34 -28.09
CA VAL A 71 -21.53 -28.34 -27.66
C VAL A 71 -22.61 -28.53 -28.74
N VAL A 72 -23.07 -27.44 -29.39
CA VAL A 72 -24.00 -27.52 -30.52
C VAL A 72 -23.35 -28.22 -31.72
N VAL A 73 -22.10 -27.89 -32.03
CA VAL A 73 -21.33 -28.54 -33.12
C VAL A 73 -21.20 -30.04 -32.87
N ALA A 74 -20.91 -30.46 -31.64
CA ALA A 74 -20.85 -31.86 -31.25
C ALA A 74 -22.19 -32.58 -31.49
N GLY A 75 -23.31 -31.91 -31.15
CA GLY A 75 -24.67 -32.36 -31.46
C GLY A 75 -24.93 -32.53 -32.95
N LEU A 76 -24.67 -31.49 -33.73
CA LEU A 76 -24.87 -31.48 -35.19
C LEU A 76 -24.01 -32.53 -35.90
N GLN A 77 -22.77 -32.72 -35.44
CA GLN A 77 -21.89 -33.74 -35.97
C GLN A 77 -22.37 -35.16 -35.64
N SER A 78 -22.81 -35.41 -34.40
CA SER A 78 -23.39 -36.70 -34.03
C SER A 78 -24.64 -37.02 -34.86
N ALA A 79 -25.51 -36.04 -35.11
CA ALA A 79 -26.69 -36.20 -35.96
C ALA A 79 -26.31 -36.41 -37.44
N TRP A 80 -25.25 -35.75 -37.92
CA TRP A 80 -24.77 -35.91 -39.29
C TRP A 80 -24.34 -37.36 -39.58
N TRP A 81 -23.64 -38.02 -38.65
CA TRP A 81 -23.26 -39.43 -38.79
C TRP A 81 -24.47 -40.36 -38.95
N ILE A 82 -25.57 -40.09 -38.24
CA ILE A 82 -26.83 -40.85 -38.38
C ILE A 82 -27.45 -40.63 -39.76
N THR A 83 -27.49 -39.38 -40.24
CA THR A 83 -28.02 -39.10 -41.58
C THR A 83 -27.18 -39.73 -42.68
N GLN A 84 -25.86 -39.84 -42.50
CA GLN A 84 -25.00 -40.57 -43.43
C GLN A 84 -25.27 -42.07 -43.41
N TRP A 85 -25.46 -42.66 -42.23
CA TRP A 85 -25.83 -44.07 -42.10
C TRP A 85 -27.17 -44.34 -42.80
N ARG A 86 -28.20 -43.52 -42.56
CA ARG A 86 -29.51 -43.62 -43.24
C ARG A 86 -29.41 -43.47 -44.75
N ALA A 87 -28.57 -42.54 -45.24
CA ALA A 87 -28.34 -42.35 -46.67
C ALA A 87 -27.64 -43.55 -47.32
N ARG A 88 -26.70 -44.22 -46.61
CA ARG A 88 -26.04 -45.44 -47.09
C ARG A 88 -27.00 -46.63 -47.12
N ALA A 89 -27.81 -46.79 -46.07
CA ALA A 89 -28.83 -47.84 -45.98
C ALA A 89 -29.89 -47.77 -47.10
N LEU A 90 -30.12 -46.59 -47.67
CA LEU A 90 -31.06 -46.37 -48.78
C LEU A 90 -30.44 -46.61 -50.18
N VAL A 91 -29.11 -46.58 -50.31
CA VAL A 91 -28.41 -46.70 -51.62
C VAL A 91 -27.83 -48.09 -51.85
N GLU A 92 -27.35 -48.78 -50.80
CA GLU A 92 -26.70 -50.10 -50.92
C GLU A 92 -27.11 -51.04 -49.78
N PRO A 93 -28.22 -51.80 -49.90
CA PRO A 93 -28.55 -52.81 -48.90
C PRO A 93 -27.61 -54.04 -48.89
N VAL A 94 -26.76 -54.25 -49.92
CA VAL A 94 -26.09 -55.56 -50.17
C VAL A 94 -24.55 -55.55 -50.03
N VAL A 95 -23.86 -54.39 -50.00
CA VAL A 95 -22.37 -54.37 -50.08
C VAL A 95 -21.68 -54.57 -48.72
N VAL A 96 -22.40 -54.46 -47.59
CA VAL A 96 -21.79 -54.66 -46.25
C VAL A 96 -21.30 -56.10 -46.03
N LEU A 97 -21.84 -57.09 -46.76
CA LEU A 97 -21.43 -58.49 -46.66
C LEU A 97 -20.13 -58.83 -47.40
N ALA A 98 -19.60 -57.95 -48.27
CA ALA A 98 -18.52 -58.30 -49.20
C ALA A 98 -17.14 -57.69 -48.87
N ALA A 99 -17.03 -56.79 -47.88
CA ALA A 99 -15.78 -56.04 -47.65
C ALA A 99 -14.77 -56.72 -46.69
N GLU A 100 -15.00 -57.96 -46.27
CA GLU A 100 -14.11 -58.69 -45.36
C GLU A 100 -13.35 -59.83 -46.08
N GLN A 101 -12.80 -59.55 -47.25
CA GLN A 101 -11.76 -60.38 -47.87
C GLN A 101 -10.65 -59.47 -48.41
N ILE A 102 -9.83 -58.95 -47.51
CA ILE A 102 -8.52 -58.42 -47.87
C ILE A 102 -7.57 -59.62 -47.87
N GLU A 103 -7.12 -60.06 -49.05
CA GLU A 103 -6.07 -61.07 -49.16
C GLU A 103 -4.80 -60.62 -48.43
N PRO A 104 -4.12 -61.52 -47.68
CA PRO A 104 -2.89 -61.17 -47.00
C PRO A 104 -1.78 -60.91 -48.03
N ILE A 105 -1.24 -59.69 -48.03
CA ILE A 105 -0.01 -59.35 -48.75
C ILE A 105 1.15 -60.09 -48.08
N GLU A 106 1.48 -61.28 -48.57
CA GLU A 106 2.70 -61.99 -48.24
C GLU A 106 3.89 -61.27 -48.90
N VAL A 107 4.66 -60.52 -48.10
CA VAL A 107 6.14 -60.42 -48.03
C VAL A 107 6.48 -59.14 -47.23
N LEU A 108 6.58 -59.24 -45.89
CA LEU A 108 7.04 -58.14 -45.01
C LEU A 108 8.02 -58.66 -43.93
N GLY A 109 9.09 -57.89 -43.65
CA GLY A 109 10.13 -58.17 -42.65
C GLY A 109 9.60 -58.20 -41.20
N TRP A 110 10.40 -58.64 -40.21
CA TRP A 110 9.93 -58.78 -38.82
C TRP A 110 9.51 -57.44 -38.17
N TYR A 111 10.24 -56.35 -38.47
CA TYR A 111 9.93 -55.01 -38.00
C TYR A 111 8.65 -54.47 -38.64
N GLU A 112 8.49 -54.70 -39.95
CA GLU A 112 7.29 -54.33 -40.71
C GLU A 112 6.06 -55.13 -40.24
N ARG A 113 6.21 -56.41 -39.89
CA ARG A 113 5.14 -57.22 -39.28
C ARG A 113 4.75 -56.73 -37.87
N LEU A 114 5.71 -56.23 -37.08
CA LEU A 114 5.42 -55.69 -35.75
C LEU A 114 4.68 -54.35 -35.87
N LEU A 115 5.13 -53.46 -36.76
CA LEU A 115 4.43 -52.22 -37.10
C LEU A 115 3.06 -52.49 -37.75
N ALA A 116 2.93 -53.49 -38.62
CA ALA A 116 1.66 -53.87 -39.23
C ALA A 116 0.70 -54.46 -38.19
N ARG A 117 1.16 -55.32 -37.26
CA ARG A 117 0.32 -55.82 -36.17
C ARG A 117 -0.06 -54.75 -35.17
N ALA A 118 0.86 -53.84 -34.83
CA ALA A 118 0.57 -52.69 -33.97
C ALA A 118 -0.41 -51.74 -34.67
N GLY A 119 -0.21 -51.49 -35.96
CA GLY A 119 -1.08 -50.71 -36.83
C GLY A 119 -2.46 -51.33 -36.96
N GLU A 120 -2.57 -52.62 -37.30
CA GLU A 120 -3.84 -53.36 -37.36
C GLU A 120 -4.53 -53.41 -36.01
N ARG A 121 -3.79 -53.59 -34.91
CA ARG A 121 -4.36 -53.54 -33.55
C ARG A 121 -4.90 -52.15 -33.24
N TRP A 122 -4.17 -51.10 -33.61
CA TRP A 122 -4.61 -49.71 -33.45
C TRP A 122 -5.82 -49.41 -34.33
N ILE A 123 -5.82 -49.85 -35.60
CA ILE A 123 -6.92 -49.71 -36.55
C ILE A 123 -8.15 -50.48 -36.05
N ARG A 124 -8.00 -51.70 -35.53
CA ARG A 124 -9.10 -52.48 -34.93
C ARG A 124 -9.65 -51.82 -33.67
N LEU A 125 -8.80 -51.27 -32.80
CA LEU A 125 -9.23 -50.48 -31.64
C LEU A 125 -9.95 -49.21 -32.07
N LEU A 126 -9.44 -48.46 -33.05
CA LEU A 126 -10.06 -47.27 -33.63
C LEU A 126 -11.40 -47.59 -34.32
N ALA A 127 -11.50 -48.75 -34.98
CA ALA A 127 -12.73 -49.24 -35.58
C ALA A 127 -13.77 -49.60 -34.51
N GLN A 128 -13.36 -50.26 -33.42
CA GLN A 128 -14.22 -50.56 -32.26
C GLN A 128 -14.70 -49.29 -31.56
N ILE A 129 -13.82 -48.29 -31.37
CA ILE A 129 -14.16 -47.00 -30.77
C ILE A 129 -15.04 -46.18 -31.69
N GLY A 130 -14.80 -46.17 -33.01
CA GLY A 130 -15.51 -45.45 -34.08
C GLY A 130 -15.37 -43.94 -34.09
N ALA A 131 -15.41 -43.38 -35.30
CA ALA A 131 -15.32 -41.94 -35.53
C ALA A 131 -16.33 -41.08 -34.73
N PRO A 132 -17.63 -41.47 -34.57
CA PRO A 132 -18.59 -40.63 -33.85
C PRO A 132 -18.23 -40.35 -32.39
N THR A 133 -17.66 -41.35 -31.69
CA THR A 133 -17.36 -41.24 -30.26
C THR A 133 -16.08 -40.44 -30.03
N LEU A 134 -15.07 -40.60 -30.89
CA LEU A 134 -13.82 -39.84 -30.84
C LEU A 134 -14.07 -38.35 -31.09
N TRP A 135 -14.91 -38.02 -32.07
CA TRP A 135 -15.27 -36.63 -32.33
C TRP A 135 -16.09 -36.03 -31.20
N LEU A 136 -17.05 -36.77 -30.64
CA LEU A 136 -17.84 -36.32 -29.49
C LEU A 136 -16.94 -36.07 -28.26
N ALA A 137 -16.02 -36.99 -27.97
CA ALA A 137 -15.04 -36.84 -26.90
C ALA A 137 -14.10 -35.65 -27.15
N GLY A 138 -13.63 -35.48 -28.39
CA GLY A 138 -12.75 -34.37 -28.78
C GLY A 138 -13.38 -33.00 -28.58
N TRP A 139 -14.60 -32.78 -29.07
CA TRP A 139 -15.32 -31.52 -28.85
C TRP A 139 -15.63 -31.26 -27.37
N SER A 140 -16.00 -32.31 -26.64
CA SER A 140 -16.29 -32.21 -25.21
C SER A 140 -15.04 -31.84 -24.39
N LEU A 141 -13.89 -32.47 -24.69
CA LEU A 141 -12.61 -32.12 -24.07
C LEU A 141 -12.19 -30.70 -24.43
N LEU A 142 -12.35 -30.27 -25.68
CA LEU A 142 -12.02 -28.92 -26.11
C LEU A 142 -12.86 -27.87 -25.38
N ALA A 143 -14.17 -28.12 -25.22
CA ALA A 143 -15.06 -27.24 -24.45
C ALA A 143 -14.69 -27.18 -22.96
N LEU A 144 -14.35 -28.31 -22.33
CA LEU A 144 -13.95 -28.34 -20.91
C LEU A 144 -12.60 -27.68 -20.68
N PHE A 145 -11.60 -28.01 -21.50
CA PHE A 145 -10.25 -27.44 -21.40
C PHE A 145 -10.26 -25.93 -21.59
N SER A 146 -11.02 -25.43 -22.58
CA SER A 146 -11.13 -23.98 -22.80
C SER A 146 -11.77 -23.25 -21.61
N LEU A 147 -12.81 -23.83 -20.99
CA LEU A 147 -13.44 -23.25 -19.79
C LEU A 147 -12.50 -23.24 -18.57
N GLU A 148 -11.71 -24.30 -18.38
CA GLU A 148 -10.74 -24.40 -17.29
C GLU A 148 -9.68 -23.30 -17.35
N GLN A 149 -9.14 -23.01 -18.55
CA GLN A 149 -8.06 -22.03 -18.73
C GLN A 149 -8.42 -20.60 -18.31
N PHE A 150 -9.71 -20.23 -18.33
CA PHE A 150 -10.18 -18.87 -18.05
C PHE A 150 -11.15 -18.79 -16.86
N TRP A 151 -11.15 -19.81 -15.99
CA TRP A 151 -11.98 -19.85 -14.80
C TRP A 151 -11.39 -19.01 -13.66
N ASN A 152 -11.86 -17.77 -13.49
CA ASN A 152 -11.40 -16.89 -12.41
C ASN A 152 -12.53 -16.02 -11.81
N LEU A 153 -12.92 -16.31 -10.55
CA LEU A 153 -13.95 -15.56 -9.83
C LEU A 153 -13.47 -14.25 -9.17
N THR A 154 -12.17 -13.96 -9.24
CA THR A 154 -11.54 -12.78 -8.60
C THR A 154 -11.39 -11.58 -9.55
N LEU A 155 -12.07 -11.60 -10.69
CA LEU A 155 -12.05 -10.50 -11.67
C LEU A 155 -12.59 -9.19 -11.07
N PRO A 156 -11.90 -8.06 -11.27
CA PRO A 156 -12.33 -6.77 -10.75
C PRO A 156 -13.55 -6.22 -11.52
N ALA A 157 -14.28 -5.30 -10.91
CA ALA A 157 -15.31 -4.52 -11.58
C ALA A 157 -14.66 -3.57 -12.60
N ALA A 158 -15.23 -3.50 -13.81
CA ALA A 158 -14.69 -2.68 -14.91
C ALA A 158 -15.82 -2.13 -15.77
N ALA A 159 -15.70 -0.85 -16.15
CA ALA A 159 -16.55 -0.23 -17.16
C ALA A 159 -15.99 -0.50 -18.56
N LEU A 160 -16.74 -1.23 -19.39
CA LEU A 160 -16.28 -1.68 -20.72
C LEU A 160 -16.66 -0.71 -21.87
N GLY A 161 -17.43 0.35 -21.58
CA GLY A 161 -17.76 1.42 -22.52
C GLY A 161 -18.40 0.92 -23.82
N LEU A 162 -18.03 1.53 -24.96
CA LEU A 162 -18.56 1.20 -26.30
C LEU A 162 -18.36 -0.27 -26.68
N SER A 163 -17.24 -0.87 -26.28
CA SER A 163 -16.92 -2.27 -26.61
C SER A 163 -17.95 -3.25 -26.06
N ALA A 164 -18.48 -2.98 -24.85
CA ALA A 164 -19.52 -3.78 -24.22
C ALA A 164 -20.82 -3.77 -25.03
N SER A 165 -21.24 -2.58 -25.49
CA SER A 165 -22.45 -2.42 -26.31
C SER A 165 -22.34 -3.13 -27.65
N VAL A 166 -21.18 -3.07 -28.31
CA VAL A 166 -20.92 -3.77 -29.57
C VAL A 166 -20.92 -5.29 -29.36
N GLY A 167 -20.25 -5.79 -28.32
CA GLY A 167 -20.25 -7.22 -27.99
C GLY A 167 -21.63 -7.75 -27.61
N ALA A 168 -22.41 -6.96 -26.87
CA ALA A 168 -23.79 -7.30 -26.52
C ALA A 168 -24.67 -7.37 -27.78
N ALA A 169 -24.55 -6.41 -28.70
CA ALA A 169 -25.29 -6.41 -29.96
C ALA A 169 -24.95 -7.64 -30.83
N ILE A 170 -23.66 -7.98 -30.97
CA ILE A 170 -23.23 -9.17 -31.71
C ILE A 170 -23.77 -10.44 -31.04
N SER A 171 -23.67 -10.55 -29.71
CA SER A 171 -24.17 -11.70 -28.95
C SER A 171 -25.69 -11.88 -29.13
N LEU A 172 -26.45 -10.79 -29.10
CA LEU A 172 -27.90 -10.80 -29.31
C LEU A 172 -28.30 -11.14 -30.76
N LEU A 173 -27.57 -10.64 -31.76
CA LEU A 173 -27.79 -11.00 -33.16
C LEU A 173 -27.53 -12.49 -33.41
N LEU A 174 -26.45 -13.03 -32.84
CA LEU A 174 -26.16 -14.46 -32.89
C LEU A 174 -27.22 -15.28 -32.15
N ALA A 175 -27.67 -14.82 -30.97
CA ALA A 175 -28.74 -15.47 -30.22
C ALA A 175 -30.05 -15.49 -31.02
N PHE A 176 -30.38 -14.40 -31.73
CA PHE A 176 -31.54 -14.33 -32.60
C PHE A 176 -31.43 -15.30 -33.78
N GLY A 177 -30.28 -15.36 -34.45
CA GLY A 177 -30.03 -16.32 -35.53
C GLY A 177 -30.18 -17.78 -35.07
N LEU A 178 -29.63 -18.10 -33.89
CA LEU A 178 -29.79 -19.43 -33.27
C LEU A 178 -31.22 -19.69 -32.80
N LEU A 179 -31.96 -18.67 -32.34
CA LEU A 179 -33.36 -18.79 -31.97
C LEU A 179 -34.24 -19.14 -33.17
N VAL A 180 -34.00 -18.52 -34.34
CA VAL A 180 -34.69 -18.89 -35.58
C VAL A 180 -34.39 -20.35 -35.95
N CYS A 181 -33.12 -20.76 -35.85
CA CYS A 181 -32.72 -22.14 -36.08
C CYS A 181 -33.37 -23.13 -35.09
N GLU A 182 -33.41 -22.77 -33.81
CA GLU A 182 -34.06 -23.54 -32.74
C GLU A 182 -35.56 -23.70 -33.00
N ARG A 183 -36.24 -22.61 -33.36
CA ARG A 183 -37.68 -22.63 -33.65
C ARG A 183 -37.99 -23.50 -34.87
N GLN A 184 -37.14 -23.45 -35.88
CA GLN A 184 -37.29 -24.34 -37.02
C GLN A 184 -37.11 -25.81 -36.62
N LEU A 185 -36.04 -26.15 -35.89
CA LEU A 185 -35.79 -27.51 -35.42
C LEU A 185 -36.89 -28.04 -34.48
N ALA A 186 -37.48 -27.18 -33.66
CA ALA A 186 -38.56 -27.54 -32.74
C ALA A 186 -39.91 -27.79 -33.44
N GLN A 187 -40.10 -27.26 -34.65
CA GLN A 187 -41.33 -27.41 -35.44
C GLN A 187 -41.29 -28.59 -36.42
N GLU A 188 -40.13 -29.19 -36.65
CA GLU A 188 -39.98 -30.37 -37.53
C GLU A 188 -40.72 -31.59 -36.95
N ASN A 189 -41.34 -32.38 -37.82
CA ASN A 189 -42.07 -33.57 -37.42
C ASN A 189 -41.08 -34.67 -36.97
N PRO A 190 -41.21 -35.24 -35.75
CA PRO A 190 -40.34 -36.32 -35.27
C PRO A 190 -40.31 -37.57 -36.16
N ALA A 191 -41.34 -37.80 -36.98
CA ALA A 191 -41.38 -38.89 -37.96
C ALA A 191 -40.44 -38.65 -39.16
N GLU A 192 -40.21 -37.38 -39.51
CA GLU A 192 -39.34 -36.95 -40.61
C GLU A 192 -37.91 -36.70 -40.12
N TRP A 193 -37.76 -36.07 -38.94
CA TRP A 193 -36.45 -35.81 -38.35
C TRP A 193 -36.43 -36.06 -36.83
N PRO A 194 -36.11 -37.30 -36.41
CA PRO A 194 -36.10 -37.69 -34.99
C PRO A 194 -35.13 -36.90 -34.11
N GLU A 195 -33.98 -36.47 -34.65
CA GLU A 195 -32.92 -35.78 -33.91
C GLU A 195 -33.21 -34.28 -33.71
N ALA A 196 -34.14 -33.68 -34.47
CA ALA A 196 -34.36 -32.24 -34.51
C ALA A 196 -34.71 -31.66 -33.12
N GLY A 197 -35.55 -32.36 -32.36
CA GLY A 197 -35.92 -31.95 -31.00
C GLY A 197 -34.74 -31.91 -30.03
N GLN A 198 -33.81 -32.87 -30.11
CA GLN A 198 -32.61 -32.91 -29.25
C GLN A 198 -31.60 -31.83 -29.65
N LEU A 199 -31.44 -31.58 -30.96
CA LEU A 199 -30.62 -30.49 -31.47
C LEU A 199 -31.16 -29.11 -31.06
N ALA A 200 -32.49 -28.93 -31.07
CA ALA A 200 -33.13 -27.70 -30.59
C ALA A 200 -32.83 -27.41 -29.11
N GLN A 201 -32.61 -28.44 -28.30
CA GLN A 201 -32.28 -28.27 -26.88
C GLN A 201 -30.82 -27.88 -26.67
N LEU A 202 -29.90 -28.46 -27.46
CA LEU A 202 -28.51 -28.03 -27.47
C LEU A 202 -28.37 -26.59 -27.97
N THR A 203 -29.15 -26.16 -28.96
CA THR A 203 -29.11 -24.75 -29.40
C THR A 203 -29.60 -23.78 -28.33
N ARG A 204 -30.54 -24.18 -27.45
CA ARG A 204 -30.95 -23.36 -26.30
C ARG A 204 -29.82 -23.11 -25.31
N VAL A 205 -28.93 -24.07 -25.10
CA VAL A 205 -27.72 -23.88 -24.27
C VAL A 205 -26.91 -22.70 -24.81
N ALA A 206 -26.64 -22.67 -26.12
CA ALA A 206 -25.93 -21.56 -26.75
C ALA A 206 -26.69 -20.22 -26.68
N ILE A 207 -28.00 -20.23 -26.90
CA ILE A 207 -28.84 -19.03 -26.79
C ILE A 207 -28.79 -18.44 -25.37
N ILE A 208 -28.94 -19.27 -24.34
CA ILE A 208 -28.91 -18.83 -22.93
C ILE A 208 -27.55 -18.23 -22.59
N CYS A 209 -26.45 -18.88 -23.00
CA CYS A 209 -25.11 -18.33 -22.80
C CYS A 209 -24.96 -16.97 -23.49
N LEU A 210 -25.38 -16.83 -24.75
CA LEU A 210 -25.29 -15.57 -25.50
C LEU A 210 -26.12 -14.44 -24.88
N VAL A 211 -27.34 -14.72 -24.41
CA VAL A 211 -28.22 -13.73 -23.78
C VAL A 211 -27.69 -13.30 -22.42
N ILE A 212 -27.23 -14.24 -21.58
CA ILE A 212 -26.65 -13.92 -20.27
C ILE A 212 -25.32 -13.19 -20.44
N SER A 213 -24.50 -13.55 -21.42
CA SER A 213 -23.30 -12.78 -21.76
C SER A 213 -23.62 -11.34 -22.19
N ALA A 214 -24.64 -11.14 -23.03
CA ALA A 214 -25.08 -9.79 -23.41
C ALA A 214 -25.57 -8.99 -22.20
N PHE A 215 -26.31 -9.63 -21.29
CA PHE A 215 -26.72 -9.03 -20.02
C PHE A 215 -25.52 -8.64 -19.15
N CYS A 216 -24.52 -9.50 -19.00
CA CYS A 216 -23.31 -9.17 -18.25
C CYS A 216 -22.55 -7.98 -18.84
N LEU A 217 -22.47 -7.86 -20.18
CA LEU A 217 -21.81 -6.74 -20.85
C LEU A 217 -22.56 -5.41 -20.61
N LEU A 218 -23.89 -5.41 -20.74
CA LEU A 218 -24.71 -4.22 -20.58
C LEU A 218 -24.73 -3.66 -19.15
N PHE A 219 -24.57 -4.52 -18.15
CA PHE A 219 -24.59 -4.13 -16.73
C PHE A 219 -23.19 -4.07 -16.08
N SER A 220 -22.13 -4.17 -16.87
CA SER A 220 -20.75 -3.97 -16.38
C SER A 220 -20.51 -2.51 -15.96
N GLY A 221 -19.94 -2.30 -14.77
CA GLY A 221 -19.67 -0.98 -14.23
C GLY A 221 -18.57 -1.01 -13.17
N GLU A 222 -18.06 0.15 -12.77
CA GLU A 222 -16.87 0.29 -11.89
C GLU A 222 -17.08 -0.25 -10.47
N THR A 223 -18.33 -0.31 -10.01
CA THR A 223 -18.70 -0.75 -8.65
C THR A 223 -19.39 -2.12 -8.64
N ALA A 224 -19.79 -2.63 -9.80
CA ALA A 224 -20.59 -3.85 -9.93
C ALA A 224 -19.70 -5.06 -10.24
N VAL A 225 -19.40 -5.87 -9.22
CA VAL A 225 -18.59 -7.11 -9.37
C VAL A 225 -19.44 -8.30 -9.85
N TRP A 226 -20.76 -8.25 -9.65
CA TRP A 226 -21.66 -9.36 -9.98
C TRP A 226 -21.70 -9.74 -11.48
N PRO A 227 -21.60 -8.83 -12.48
CA PRO A 227 -21.60 -9.21 -13.90
C PRO A 227 -20.36 -10.02 -14.26
N ALA A 228 -19.22 -9.70 -13.63
CA ALA A 228 -17.98 -10.45 -13.82
C ALA A 228 -18.08 -11.88 -13.28
N ARG A 229 -18.66 -12.04 -12.08
CA ARG A 229 -18.90 -13.36 -11.50
C ARG A 229 -19.91 -14.16 -12.31
N LEU A 230 -20.99 -13.54 -12.76
CA LEU A 230 -22.02 -14.18 -13.57
C LEU A 230 -21.46 -14.63 -14.93
N ALA A 231 -20.58 -13.85 -15.57
CA ALA A 231 -19.95 -14.20 -16.84
C ALA A 231 -19.02 -15.43 -16.75
N VAL A 232 -18.41 -15.68 -15.59
CA VAL A 232 -17.64 -16.91 -15.34
C VAL A 232 -18.58 -18.07 -15.02
N LEU A 233 -19.57 -17.85 -14.14
CA LEU A 233 -20.52 -18.88 -13.72
C LEU A 233 -21.39 -19.43 -14.86
N ILE A 234 -21.74 -18.60 -15.86
CA ILE A 234 -22.51 -19.08 -17.02
C ILE A 234 -21.74 -20.14 -17.82
N GLY A 235 -20.40 -20.16 -17.74
CA GLY A 235 -19.55 -21.22 -18.31
C GLY A 235 -19.82 -22.61 -17.75
N LEU A 236 -20.42 -22.72 -16.55
CA LEU A 236 -20.83 -24.02 -15.99
C LEU A 236 -21.89 -24.72 -16.84
N LEU A 237 -22.78 -23.97 -17.49
CA LEU A 237 -23.86 -24.55 -18.26
C LEU A 237 -23.36 -25.37 -19.47
N PRO A 238 -22.53 -24.82 -20.39
CA PRO A 238 -21.92 -25.61 -21.45
C PRO A 238 -20.89 -26.61 -20.91
N GLY A 239 -20.23 -26.31 -19.78
CA GLY A 239 -19.31 -27.23 -19.11
C GLY A 239 -19.99 -28.51 -18.62
N LEU A 240 -21.15 -28.40 -17.96
CA LEU A 240 -21.93 -29.56 -17.50
C LEU A 240 -22.44 -30.40 -18.68
N VAL A 241 -22.89 -29.75 -19.76
CA VAL A 241 -23.29 -30.47 -20.98
C VAL A 241 -22.09 -31.18 -21.60
N ALA A 242 -20.94 -30.51 -21.73
CA ALA A 242 -19.72 -31.12 -22.27
C ALA A 242 -19.22 -32.30 -21.42
N ALA A 243 -19.26 -32.19 -20.09
CA ALA A 243 -18.92 -33.29 -19.18
C ALA A 243 -19.88 -34.49 -19.36
N GLU A 244 -21.17 -34.22 -19.53
CA GLU A 244 -22.16 -35.26 -19.81
C GLU A 244 -21.90 -35.94 -21.17
N LEU A 245 -21.60 -35.17 -22.22
CA LEU A 245 -21.28 -35.68 -23.54
C LEU A 245 -19.99 -36.51 -23.54
N LEU A 246 -18.98 -36.09 -22.78
CA LEU A 246 -17.74 -36.84 -22.59
C LEU A 246 -18.00 -38.17 -21.87
N LEU A 247 -18.78 -38.14 -20.79
CA LEU A 247 -19.18 -39.35 -20.07
C LEU A 247 -19.94 -40.31 -21.00
N ARG A 248 -20.85 -39.79 -21.83
CA ARG A 248 -21.59 -40.59 -22.82
C ARG A 248 -20.66 -41.17 -23.89
N ALA A 249 -19.69 -40.40 -24.37
CA ALA A 249 -18.68 -40.91 -25.31
C ALA A 249 -17.88 -42.06 -24.69
N VAL A 250 -17.47 -41.94 -23.42
CA VAL A 250 -16.79 -43.02 -22.68
C VAL A 250 -17.69 -44.23 -22.48
N LEU A 251 -18.94 -44.04 -22.04
CA LEU A 251 -19.89 -45.15 -21.84
C LEU A 251 -20.23 -45.88 -23.15
N SER A 252 -20.22 -45.17 -24.28
CA SER A 252 -20.47 -45.78 -25.59
C SER A 252 -19.39 -46.78 -26.02
N LEU A 253 -18.19 -46.73 -25.43
CA LEU A 253 -17.12 -47.72 -25.65
C LEU A 253 -17.48 -49.12 -25.13
N PHE A 254 -18.39 -49.19 -24.15
CA PHE A 254 -18.81 -50.44 -23.52
C PHE A 254 -20.11 -50.99 -24.13
N SER A 255 -20.70 -50.31 -25.12
CA SER A 255 -21.91 -50.76 -25.81
C SER A 255 -21.53 -51.52 -27.09
N PRO A 256 -22.07 -52.73 -27.33
CA PRO A 256 -21.84 -53.46 -28.56
C PRO A 256 -22.41 -52.69 -29.75
N ARG A 257 -21.64 -52.61 -30.84
CA ARG A 257 -22.07 -51.98 -32.09
C ARG A 257 -22.66 -52.99 -33.03
N ARG A 258 -23.82 -52.65 -33.58
CA ARG A 258 -24.50 -53.41 -34.62
C ARG A 258 -24.63 -52.49 -35.81
N ASP A 259 -23.82 -52.70 -36.84
CA ASP A 259 -23.77 -51.81 -38.01
C ASP A 259 -25.06 -51.84 -38.85
N LEU A 260 -25.89 -52.87 -38.63
CA LEU A 260 -27.19 -53.09 -39.27
C LEU A 260 -28.37 -52.50 -38.47
N LEU A 261 -28.13 -52.01 -37.25
CA LEU A 261 -29.14 -51.34 -36.42
C LEU A 261 -28.97 -49.82 -36.53
N GLU A 262 -30.09 -49.10 -36.65
CA GLU A 262 -30.08 -47.63 -36.68
C GLU A 262 -29.40 -47.02 -35.44
N PRO A 263 -28.32 -46.23 -35.61
CA PRO A 263 -27.57 -45.67 -34.49
C PRO A 263 -28.37 -44.58 -33.76
N THR A 264 -28.30 -44.55 -32.43
CA THR A 264 -28.89 -43.48 -31.60
C THR A 264 -28.03 -42.22 -31.59
N LEU A 265 -28.66 -41.06 -31.38
CA LEU A 265 -27.93 -39.83 -31.11
C LEU A 265 -27.09 -39.94 -29.82
N LEU A 266 -25.77 -40.01 -29.99
CA LEU A 266 -24.81 -40.06 -28.88
C LEU A 266 -24.78 -38.72 -28.12
N ALA A 267 -24.92 -37.61 -28.85
CA ALA A 267 -24.89 -36.27 -28.31
C ALA A 267 -26.22 -35.81 -27.66
N ARG A 268 -26.91 -36.69 -26.96
CA ARG A 268 -28.09 -36.32 -26.16
C ARG A 268 -27.61 -35.79 -24.80
N SER A 269 -28.24 -34.76 -24.25
CA SER A 269 -27.91 -34.21 -22.93
C SER A 269 -29.13 -34.02 -22.05
N PHE A 270 -29.06 -34.59 -20.84
CA PHE A 270 -30.02 -34.38 -19.77
C PHE A 270 -30.03 -32.92 -19.29
N VAL A 271 -28.86 -32.29 -19.20
CA VAL A 271 -28.74 -30.88 -18.81
C VAL A 271 -29.41 -29.98 -19.85
N ALA A 272 -29.25 -30.27 -21.14
CA ALA A 272 -29.98 -29.57 -22.20
C ALA A 272 -31.48 -29.89 -22.17
N ASP A 273 -31.87 -31.11 -21.80
CA ASP A 273 -33.27 -31.52 -21.66
C ASP A 273 -34.01 -30.72 -20.58
N MET A 274 -33.30 -30.30 -19.54
CA MET A 274 -33.81 -29.48 -18.44
C MET A 274 -34.27 -28.08 -18.86
N LEU A 275 -33.73 -27.56 -19.97
CA LEU A 275 -33.96 -26.20 -20.47
C LEU A 275 -35.23 -26.08 -21.33
N ARG A 276 -36.12 -27.09 -21.31
CA ARG A 276 -37.45 -27.01 -21.94
C ARG A 276 -38.35 -26.05 -21.15
N TRP A 277 -39.12 -25.23 -21.87
CA TRP A 277 -40.17 -24.40 -21.28
C TRP A 277 -41.54 -25.01 -21.63
N PRO A 278 -42.43 -25.26 -20.65
CA PRO A 278 -42.26 -25.03 -19.21
C PRO A 278 -41.24 -25.98 -18.57
N PRO A 279 -40.51 -25.57 -17.51
CA PRO A 279 -39.50 -26.40 -16.85
C PRO A 279 -40.15 -27.63 -16.22
N GLN A 280 -39.72 -28.81 -16.65
CA GLN A 280 -40.23 -30.10 -16.17
C GLN A 280 -39.09 -31.01 -15.65
N PRO A 281 -38.29 -30.55 -14.66
CA PRO A 281 -37.12 -31.28 -14.16
C PRO A 281 -37.43 -32.69 -13.71
N LEU A 282 -38.52 -32.82 -12.96
CA LEU A 282 -38.94 -34.09 -12.38
C LEU A 282 -39.43 -35.06 -13.46
N LEU A 283 -40.08 -34.58 -14.52
CA LEU A 283 -40.49 -35.44 -15.63
C LEU A 283 -39.29 -35.84 -16.48
N ALA A 284 -38.33 -34.96 -16.73
CA ALA A 284 -37.10 -35.31 -17.45
C ALA A 284 -36.29 -36.37 -16.69
N LEU A 285 -36.09 -36.17 -15.38
CA LEU A 285 -35.42 -37.14 -14.50
C LEU A 285 -36.20 -38.46 -14.46
N GLN A 286 -37.52 -38.40 -14.34
CA GLN A 286 -38.37 -39.57 -14.34
C GLN A 286 -38.28 -40.35 -15.66
N HIS A 287 -38.37 -39.68 -16.81
CA HIS A 287 -38.25 -40.35 -18.10
C HIS A 287 -36.87 -40.99 -18.27
N GLU A 288 -35.81 -40.35 -17.79
CA GLU A 288 -34.46 -40.92 -17.86
C GLU A 288 -34.29 -42.11 -16.90
N LEU A 289 -34.79 -42.03 -15.66
CA LEU A 289 -34.75 -43.13 -14.70
C LEU A 289 -35.63 -44.31 -15.12
N HIS A 290 -36.79 -44.04 -15.72
CA HIS A 290 -37.66 -45.08 -16.28
C HIS A 290 -37.02 -45.74 -17.51
N ASN A 291 -36.53 -44.97 -18.47
CA ASN A 291 -35.94 -45.51 -19.69
C ASN A 291 -34.63 -46.28 -19.44
N ARG A 292 -33.84 -45.91 -18.41
CA ARG A 292 -32.53 -46.50 -18.14
C ARG A 292 -32.53 -47.57 -17.05
N PHE A 293 -33.36 -47.41 -16.01
CA PHE A 293 -33.37 -48.29 -14.84
C PHE A 293 -34.73 -48.97 -14.60
N GLY A 294 -35.76 -48.64 -15.40
CA GLY A 294 -37.11 -49.17 -15.20
C GLY A 294 -37.83 -48.65 -13.95
N ILE A 295 -37.26 -47.67 -13.25
CA ILE A 295 -37.80 -47.16 -11.97
C ILE A 295 -38.93 -46.18 -12.26
N ASP A 296 -40.17 -46.54 -11.92
CA ASP A 296 -41.31 -45.63 -12.04
C ASP A 296 -41.51 -44.76 -10.78
N LEU A 297 -40.98 -43.54 -10.83
CA LEU A 297 -41.11 -42.56 -9.74
C LEU A 297 -42.49 -41.86 -9.68
N ARG A 298 -43.44 -42.15 -10.60
CA ARG A 298 -44.79 -41.53 -10.60
C ARG A 298 -45.54 -41.78 -9.28
N GLN A 299 -45.24 -42.89 -8.60
CA GLN A 299 -45.98 -43.35 -7.42
C GLN A 299 -45.45 -42.77 -6.10
N ILE A 300 -44.35 -41.99 -6.13
CA ILE A 300 -43.71 -41.48 -4.91
C ILE A 300 -44.27 -40.10 -4.55
N TRP A 301 -45.16 -40.09 -3.56
CA TRP A 301 -45.79 -38.87 -3.01
C TRP A 301 -44.80 -37.77 -2.59
N ALA A 302 -43.57 -38.14 -2.19
CA ALA A 302 -42.54 -37.21 -1.74
C ALA A 302 -42.16 -36.13 -2.77
N PHE A 303 -42.11 -36.47 -4.07
CA PHE A 303 -41.76 -35.49 -5.12
C PHE A 303 -42.87 -34.46 -5.36
N THR A 304 -44.13 -34.88 -5.24
CA THR A 304 -45.29 -33.98 -5.34
C THR A 304 -45.36 -33.04 -4.14
N TYR A 305 -45.06 -33.56 -2.94
CA TYR A 305 -44.94 -32.77 -1.72
C TYR A 305 -43.80 -31.74 -1.80
N MET A 306 -42.60 -32.16 -2.23
CA MET A 306 -41.46 -31.25 -2.45
C MET A 306 -41.81 -30.12 -3.41
N ARG A 307 -42.46 -30.41 -4.55
CA ARG A 307 -42.89 -29.37 -5.51
C ARG A 307 -43.86 -28.36 -4.88
N ARG A 308 -44.77 -28.81 -4.02
CA ARG A 308 -45.76 -27.96 -3.35
C ARG A 308 -45.17 -27.17 -2.19
N ALA A 309 -44.23 -27.74 -1.45
CA ALA A 309 -43.61 -27.13 -0.27
C ALA A 309 -42.41 -26.22 -0.62
N PHE A 310 -41.75 -26.43 -1.76
CA PHE A 310 -40.56 -25.67 -2.15
C PHE A 310 -40.82 -24.16 -2.23
N LEU A 311 -41.87 -23.74 -2.94
CA LEU A 311 -42.20 -22.32 -3.08
C LEU A 311 -42.49 -21.64 -1.73
N PRO A 312 -43.41 -22.14 -0.87
CA PRO A 312 -43.69 -21.47 0.40
C PRO A 312 -42.48 -21.48 1.35
N VAL A 313 -41.70 -22.56 1.40
CA VAL A 313 -40.47 -22.61 2.21
C VAL A 313 -39.45 -21.60 1.71
N LEU A 314 -39.23 -21.53 0.39
CA LEU A 314 -38.34 -20.54 -0.22
C LEU A 314 -38.80 -19.11 0.08
N THR A 315 -40.10 -18.83 -0.02
CA THR A 315 -40.66 -17.52 0.32
C THR A 315 -40.42 -17.16 1.78
N VAL A 316 -40.62 -18.10 2.72
CA VAL A 316 -40.36 -17.88 4.14
C VAL A 316 -38.87 -17.63 4.39
N VAL A 317 -37.98 -18.43 3.80
CA VAL A 317 -36.53 -18.25 3.93
C VAL A 317 -36.09 -16.90 3.38
N LEU A 318 -36.57 -16.50 2.21
CA LEU A 318 -36.28 -15.19 1.63
C LEU A 318 -36.83 -14.04 2.48
N PHE A 319 -38.03 -14.21 3.06
CA PHE A 319 -38.63 -13.20 3.93
C PHE A 319 -37.86 -13.05 5.25
N VAL A 320 -37.44 -14.16 5.87
CA VAL A 320 -36.59 -14.12 7.07
C VAL A 320 -35.23 -13.52 6.75
N GLY A 321 -34.62 -13.91 5.63
CA GLY A 321 -33.37 -13.31 5.15
C GLY A 321 -33.50 -11.81 4.93
N TRP A 322 -34.62 -11.36 4.35
CA TRP A 322 -34.93 -9.95 4.17
C TRP A 322 -35.07 -9.22 5.52
N LEU A 323 -35.79 -9.78 6.50
CA LEU A 323 -35.89 -9.19 7.84
C LEU A 323 -34.53 -9.06 8.55
N LEU A 324 -33.66 -10.08 8.42
CA LEU A 324 -32.32 -10.06 9.00
C LEU A 324 -31.44 -8.93 8.42
N THR A 325 -31.73 -8.42 7.23
CA THR A 325 -31.01 -7.25 6.69
C THR A 325 -31.20 -5.96 7.50
N GLY A 326 -32.22 -5.91 8.37
CA GLY A 326 -32.45 -4.78 9.29
C GLY A 326 -31.66 -4.87 10.59
N ILE A 327 -30.96 -5.97 10.87
CA ILE A 327 -30.12 -6.12 12.06
C ILE A 327 -28.71 -5.64 11.73
N HIS A 328 -28.20 -4.69 12.52
CA HIS A 328 -26.90 -4.08 12.32
C HIS A 328 -26.08 -4.15 13.60
N GLU A 329 -24.84 -4.61 13.48
CA GLU A 329 -23.84 -4.59 14.54
C GLU A 329 -22.89 -3.40 14.33
N ILE A 330 -22.70 -2.60 15.38
CA ILE A 330 -21.83 -1.42 15.36
C ILE A 330 -20.66 -1.67 16.31
N PRO A 331 -19.40 -1.52 15.84
CA PRO A 331 -18.21 -1.76 16.65
C PRO A 331 -18.07 -0.72 17.78
N LEU A 332 -17.29 -1.05 18.82
CA LEU A 332 -17.03 -0.17 19.97
C LEU A 332 -16.43 1.20 19.60
N GLN A 333 -15.65 1.25 18.53
CA GLN A 333 -15.01 2.48 18.03
C GLN A 333 -15.84 3.17 16.92
N GLY A 334 -17.08 2.73 16.70
CA GLY A 334 -17.95 3.24 15.65
C GLY A 334 -19.30 3.72 16.19
N ARG A 335 -19.99 4.46 15.34
CA ARG A 335 -21.40 4.85 15.46
C ARG A 335 -22.08 4.66 14.11
N GLY A 336 -23.38 4.42 14.13
CA GLY A 336 -24.16 4.15 12.91
C GLY A 336 -25.20 5.21 12.69
N ILE A 337 -25.14 5.97 11.59
CA ILE A 337 -26.23 6.86 11.20
C ILE A 337 -27.33 6.02 10.58
N TYR A 338 -28.48 5.94 11.25
CA TYR A 338 -29.65 5.25 10.75
C TYR A 338 -30.46 6.14 9.81
N GLU A 339 -30.51 5.71 8.55
CA GLU A 339 -31.33 6.30 7.49
C GLU A 339 -32.63 5.52 7.33
N ARG A 340 -33.74 6.25 7.28
CA ARG A 340 -35.06 5.71 6.94
C ARG A 340 -35.55 6.39 5.68
N PHE A 341 -35.78 5.63 4.60
CA PHE A 341 -36.09 6.16 3.27
C PHE A 341 -35.09 7.25 2.81
N GLY A 342 -33.81 7.08 3.15
CA GLY A 342 -32.74 8.03 2.81
C GLY A 342 -32.68 9.30 3.67
N LYS A 343 -33.51 9.44 4.71
CA LYS A 343 -33.40 10.56 5.67
C LYS A 343 -32.69 10.08 6.95
N PRO A 344 -31.67 10.77 7.46
CA PRO A 344 -31.06 10.45 8.75
C PRO A 344 -32.06 10.74 9.87
N VAL A 345 -32.35 9.75 10.72
CA VAL A 345 -33.30 9.88 11.83
C VAL A 345 -32.59 9.84 13.18
N GLN A 346 -31.64 8.91 13.34
CA GLN A 346 -31.00 8.64 14.61
C GLN A 346 -29.55 8.20 14.40
N VAL A 347 -28.69 8.49 15.36
CA VAL A 347 -27.33 7.93 15.45
C VAL A 347 -27.34 6.82 16.50
N PHE A 348 -26.94 5.62 16.10
CA PHE A 348 -26.77 4.46 16.96
C PHE A 348 -25.36 4.42 17.53
N GLY A 349 -25.25 4.19 18.84
CA GLY A 349 -23.98 3.90 19.50
C GLY A 349 -23.51 2.46 19.25
N PRO A 350 -22.38 2.06 19.85
CA PRO A 350 -21.88 0.69 19.76
C PRO A 350 -22.89 -0.36 20.26
N GLY A 351 -22.95 -1.51 19.57
CA GLY A 351 -23.83 -2.63 19.93
C GLY A 351 -24.72 -3.10 18.78
N LEU A 352 -25.67 -3.97 19.12
CA LEU A 352 -26.63 -4.54 18.17
C LEU A 352 -27.88 -3.66 18.10
N HIS A 353 -28.25 -3.22 16.89
CA HIS A 353 -29.42 -2.41 16.64
C HIS A 353 -30.30 -3.05 15.58
N ALA A 354 -31.60 -2.80 15.66
CA ALA A 354 -32.59 -3.25 14.69
C ALA A 354 -33.25 -2.04 14.02
N GLY A 355 -33.33 -2.08 12.70
CA GLY A 355 -34.01 -1.12 11.87
C GLY A 355 -34.90 -1.79 10.82
N LEU A 356 -35.49 -0.97 9.96
CA LEU A 356 -36.21 -1.48 8.80
C LEU A 356 -35.26 -2.21 7.84
N PRO A 357 -35.69 -3.35 7.26
CA PRO A 357 -34.87 -4.08 6.30
C PRO A 357 -34.62 -3.26 5.03
N TRP A 358 -33.52 -3.59 4.34
CA TRP A 358 -33.17 -2.94 3.09
C TRP A 358 -34.27 -3.16 2.03
N PRO A 359 -34.70 -2.17 1.25
CA PRO A 359 -34.13 -0.82 1.07
C PRO A 359 -34.80 0.28 1.91
N LEU A 360 -35.68 -0.07 2.85
CA LEU A 360 -36.46 0.90 3.63
C LEU A 360 -35.62 1.58 4.72
N GLY A 361 -34.63 0.86 5.25
CA GLY A 361 -33.64 1.35 6.19
C GLY A 361 -32.21 1.03 5.75
N ARG A 362 -31.27 1.87 6.16
CA ARG A 362 -29.82 1.66 6.00
C ARG A 362 -29.10 2.24 7.21
N VAL A 363 -27.97 1.65 7.60
CA VAL A 363 -27.05 2.23 8.58
C VAL A 363 -25.74 2.59 7.89
N LEU A 364 -25.31 3.84 8.02
CA LEU A 364 -23.98 4.29 7.59
C LEU A 364 -23.03 4.25 8.79
N SER A 365 -21.97 3.47 8.70
CA SER A 365 -20.93 3.42 9.75
C SER A 365 -20.06 4.66 9.70
N VAL A 366 -19.92 5.32 10.84
CA VAL A 366 -19.06 6.49 11.07
C VAL A 366 -18.17 6.19 12.26
N GLU A 367 -16.96 6.69 12.26
CA GLU A 367 -16.02 6.49 13.35
C GLU A 367 -16.42 7.28 14.60
N ASN A 368 -16.06 6.76 15.77
CA ASN A 368 -16.33 7.37 17.06
C ASN A 368 -15.03 7.49 17.88
N GLY A 369 -14.46 8.69 17.91
CA GLY A 369 -13.27 8.98 18.71
C GLY A 369 -11.95 8.46 18.15
N VAL A 370 -11.92 7.94 16.92
CA VAL A 370 -10.67 7.58 16.23
C VAL A 370 -9.90 8.85 15.90
N VAL A 371 -8.60 8.85 16.23
CA VAL A 371 -7.71 9.98 15.99
C VAL A 371 -6.92 9.72 14.73
N HIS A 372 -6.96 10.69 13.81
CA HIS A 372 -6.25 10.67 12.55
C HIS A 372 -5.17 11.72 12.53
N GLU A 373 -4.13 11.43 11.78
CA GLU A 373 -3.06 12.36 11.51
C GLU A 373 -3.01 12.68 10.01
N LEU A 374 -2.93 13.96 9.69
CA LEU A 374 -2.94 14.45 8.32
C LEU A 374 -1.79 15.42 8.08
N ALA A 375 -0.90 15.05 7.16
CA ALA A 375 0.10 15.97 6.62
C ALA A 375 -0.52 16.92 5.57
N THR A 376 0.04 18.12 5.46
CA THR A 376 -0.42 19.16 4.53
C THR A 376 0.11 19.03 3.10
N SER A 377 1.13 18.19 2.88
CA SER A 377 1.71 17.94 1.55
C SER A 377 0.72 17.29 0.60
N VAL A 378 0.89 17.48 -0.70
CA VAL A 378 0.11 16.82 -1.76
C VAL A 378 0.97 15.69 -2.33
N GLY A 379 1.27 14.69 -1.50
CA GLY A 379 1.81 13.41 -1.95
C GLY A 379 0.67 12.45 -2.27
N ASP A 380 0.88 11.57 -3.25
CA ASP A 380 -0.04 10.50 -3.63
C ASP A 380 -0.58 9.74 -2.42
N ALA A 381 -1.79 9.18 -2.57
CA ALA A 381 -2.53 8.43 -1.56
C ALA A 381 -1.61 7.63 -0.63
N PRO A 382 -1.83 7.65 0.70
CA PRO A 382 -0.95 6.97 1.65
C PRO A 382 -0.75 5.53 1.18
N ALA A 383 0.44 5.25 0.65
CA ALA A 383 0.83 3.90 0.31
C ALA A 383 0.72 3.12 1.62
N ALA A 384 0.00 1.99 1.60
CA ALA A 384 -0.16 1.15 2.78
C ALA A 384 1.21 0.97 3.42
N THR A 385 1.39 1.57 4.61
CA THR A 385 2.63 1.51 5.36
C THR A 385 2.82 0.06 5.77
N VAL A 386 3.57 -0.69 4.96
CA VAL A 386 4.14 -1.95 5.38
C VAL A 386 4.98 -1.61 6.60
N ALA A 387 4.66 -2.19 7.74
CA ALA A 387 5.44 -1.97 8.96
C ALA A 387 6.88 -2.40 8.67
N ASP A 388 7.79 -1.42 8.60
CA ASP A 388 9.20 -1.70 8.41
C ASP A 388 9.69 -2.59 9.56
N PRO A 389 10.58 -3.58 9.29
CA PRO A 389 11.16 -4.41 10.34
C PRO A 389 11.82 -3.53 11.41
N ALA A 390 11.66 -3.88 12.69
CA ALA A 390 12.24 -3.12 13.81
C ALA A 390 13.77 -2.98 13.73
N GLU A 391 14.45 -3.90 13.05
CA GLU A 391 15.90 -3.93 12.83
C GLU A 391 16.33 -3.35 11.46
N GLY A 392 15.41 -2.70 10.74
CA GLY A 392 15.68 -2.05 9.45
C GLY A 392 16.42 -0.71 9.58
N PRO A 393 16.91 -0.15 8.46
CA PRO A 393 17.37 1.23 8.45
C PRO A 393 16.23 2.16 8.89
N ALA A 394 16.57 3.24 9.59
CA ALA A 394 15.58 4.22 10.03
C ALA A 394 14.75 4.70 8.83
N PRO A 395 13.41 4.78 8.96
CA PRO A 395 12.55 5.13 7.84
C PRO A 395 12.87 6.54 7.33
N ALA A 396 12.82 6.72 6.02
CA ALA A 396 13.20 7.99 5.37
C ALA A 396 12.40 9.20 5.87
N ILE A 397 11.16 8.97 6.34
CA ILE A 397 10.30 10.00 6.96
C ILE A 397 10.85 10.55 8.29
N ALA A 398 11.79 9.85 8.94
CA ALA A 398 12.42 10.29 10.19
C ALA A 398 13.66 11.17 9.96
N ASN A 399 14.16 11.28 8.73
CA ASN A 399 15.21 12.24 8.41
C ASN A 399 14.68 13.68 8.59
N ARG A 400 15.46 14.55 9.23
CA ARG A 400 15.12 15.95 9.50
C ARG A 400 16.23 16.92 9.07
N LEU A 401 17.16 16.45 8.25
CA LEU A 401 18.30 17.24 7.81
C LEU A 401 17.86 18.24 6.73
N TRP A 402 18.28 19.51 6.87
CA TRP A 402 17.85 20.59 5.98
C TRP A 402 18.38 20.46 4.55
N ASP A 403 19.38 19.61 4.30
CA ASP A 403 19.98 19.37 2.98
C ASP A 403 19.19 18.36 2.13
N ALA A 404 18.19 17.71 2.73
CA ALA A 404 17.28 16.80 2.06
C ALA A 404 15.88 17.42 1.94
N SER A 405 15.14 17.05 0.89
CA SER A 405 13.71 17.32 0.77
C SER A 405 12.90 16.21 1.43
N HIS A 406 11.96 16.55 2.31
CA HIS A 406 11.12 15.56 2.98
C HIS A 406 9.80 15.36 2.22
N VAL A 407 9.24 14.15 2.27
CA VAL A 407 8.02 13.76 1.54
C VAL A 407 6.79 14.59 1.97
N ASN A 408 6.80 15.08 3.21
CA ASN A 408 5.74 15.88 3.79
C ASN A 408 6.00 17.40 3.70
N ASP A 409 7.11 17.82 3.08
CA ASP A 409 7.43 19.23 2.95
C ASP A 409 6.46 19.93 1.98
N LYS A 410 5.94 21.06 2.43
CA LYS A 410 5.21 22.00 1.58
C LYS A 410 6.00 23.30 1.47
N SER A 411 6.38 23.66 0.25
CA SER A 411 7.01 24.96 -0.03
C SER A 411 5.97 26.07 0.06
N GLN A 412 6.27 27.12 0.81
CA GLN A 412 5.46 28.32 0.96
C GLN A 412 6.30 29.57 0.76
N VAL A 413 5.65 30.64 0.33
CA VAL A 413 6.26 31.95 0.16
C VAL A 413 6.05 32.77 1.43
N ILE A 414 7.13 33.37 1.92
CA ILE A 414 7.13 34.25 3.09
C ILE A 414 7.63 35.65 2.72
N ALA A 415 7.24 36.63 3.52
CA ALA A 415 7.75 37.99 3.37
C ALA A 415 9.20 38.07 3.84
N SER A 416 9.98 38.92 3.18
CA SER A 416 11.36 39.21 3.55
C SER A 416 11.59 40.71 3.46
N SER A 417 12.29 41.27 4.44
CA SER A 417 12.70 42.67 4.46
C SER A 417 14.21 42.74 4.62
N SER A 418 14.90 43.40 3.68
CA SER A 418 16.33 43.67 3.78
C SER A 418 16.60 45.10 3.32
N ASN A 419 17.16 45.94 4.20
CA ASN A 419 17.51 47.34 3.93
C ASN A 419 16.40 48.14 3.23
N ASP A 420 15.22 48.23 3.85
CA ASP A 420 14.02 48.92 3.34
C ASP A 420 13.44 48.41 2.01
N LYS A 421 13.92 47.26 1.50
CA LYS A 421 13.35 46.59 0.33
C LYS A 421 12.54 45.38 0.76
N GLN A 422 11.30 45.31 0.28
CA GLN A 422 10.44 44.15 0.42
C GLN A 422 10.80 43.12 -0.66
N SER A 423 11.03 41.88 -0.25
CA SER A 423 11.28 40.74 -1.11
C SER A 423 10.50 39.52 -0.61
N PHE A 424 10.56 38.43 -1.38
CA PHE A 424 9.94 37.17 -1.02
C PHE A 424 11.02 36.10 -0.86
N GLN A 425 10.81 35.20 0.10
CA GLN A 425 11.63 34.01 0.27
C GLN A 425 10.74 32.77 0.23
N ILE A 426 11.34 31.62 -0.06
CA ILE A 426 10.65 30.33 -0.07
C ILE A 426 11.14 29.54 1.14
N VAL A 427 10.21 28.95 1.88
CA VAL A 427 10.48 28.04 2.98
C VAL A 427 9.74 26.74 2.77
N ASN A 428 10.36 25.62 3.13
CA ASN A 428 9.70 24.35 3.26
C ASN A 428 9.21 24.18 4.70
N MET A 429 7.97 23.74 4.85
CA MET A 429 7.41 23.43 6.16
C MET A 429 6.73 22.07 6.17
N ASP A 430 6.82 21.40 7.31
CA ASP A 430 6.10 20.18 7.62
C ASP A 430 5.12 20.49 8.76
N VAL A 431 3.83 20.54 8.42
CA VAL A 431 2.74 20.80 9.35
C VAL A 431 1.78 19.62 9.32
N ARG A 432 1.51 19.07 10.50
CA ARG A 432 0.62 17.94 10.72
C ARG A 432 -0.58 18.35 11.56
N PHE A 433 -1.74 17.87 11.16
CA PHE A 433 -3.01 18.09 11.83
C PHE A 433 -3.47 16.77 12.45
N VAL A 434 -3.59 16.75 13.77
CA VAL A 434 -4.20 15.66 14.50
C VAL A 434 -5.67 16.00 14.67
N TYR A 435 -6.56 15.19 14.11
CA TYR A 435 -7.99 15.47 14.09
C TYR A 435 -8.81 14.23 14.41
N ARG A 436 -10.08 14.46 14.73
CA ARG A 436 -11.11 13.41 14.83
C ARG A 436 -12.45 13.94 14.36
N ILE A 437 -13.38 13.04 14.06
CA ILE A 437 -14.80 13.41 13.98
C ILE A 437 -15.29 13.68 15.40
N GLY A 438 -15.97 14.82 15.60
CA GLY A 438 -16.46 15.24 16.92
C GLY A 438 -17.33 14.18 17.60
N LEU A 439 -17.32 14.15 18.92
CA LEU A 439 -17.97 13.09 19.71
C LEU A 439 -19.51 13.19 19.75
N SER A 440 -20.09 14.31 19.30
CA SER A 440 -21.54 14.50 19.26
C SER A 440 -22.19 13.83 18.05
N ASP A 441 -23.47 13.50 18.17
CA ASP A 441 -24.26 12.94 17.05
C ASP A 441 -24.37 13.93 15.88
N GLN A 442 -24.49 15.22 16.18
CA GLN A 442 -24.52 16.27 15.17
C GLN A 442 -23.21 16.32 14.37
N ALA A 443 -22.05 16.15 15.02
CA ALA A 443 -20.77 16.14 14.35
C ALA A 443 -20.63 14.95 13.39
N ALA A 444 -21.16 13.77 13.75
CA ALA A 444 -21.17 12.61 12.85
C ALA A 444 -22.06 12.82 11.62
N LEU A 445 -23.23 13.42 11.80
CA LEU A 445 -24.12 13.80 10.70
C LEU A 445 -23.46 14.82 9.79
N ALA A 446 -22.91 15.88 10.37
CA ALA A 446 -22.19 16.94 9.67
C ALA A 446 -21.02 16.38 8.83
N ALA A 447 -20.17 15.56 9.43
CA ALA A 447 -19.03 14.95 8.73
C ALA A 447 -19.44 14.03 7.56
N THR A 448 -20.60 13.39 7.67
CA THR A 448 -21.08 12.43 6.64
C THR A 448 -21.84 13.12 5.50
N TYR A 449 -22.63 14.16 5.80
CA TYR A 449 -23.51 14.79 4.81
C TYR A 449 -23.01 16.12 4.29
N ASN A 450 -22.18 16.85 5.03
CA ASN A 450 -21.64 18.15 4.60
C ASN A 450 -20.26 18.02 3.93
N SER A 451 -19.60 16.87 4.05
CA SER A 451 -18.30 16.60 3.43
C SER A 451 -18.28 15.25 2.72
N THR A 452 -17.80 15.26 1.47
CA THR A 452 -17.53 14.02 0.72
C THR A 452 -16.22 13.37 1.17
N ASP A 453 -15.23 14.18 1.56
CA ASP A 453 -13.88 13.75 1.92
C ASP A 453 -13.28 14.72 2.96
N VAL A 454 -13.32 14.29 4.21
CA VAL A 454 -12.83 15.06 5.37
C VAL A 454 -11.33 15.38 5.27
N PRO A 455 -10.42 14.41 5.01
CA PRO A 455 -9.01 14.71 4.78
C PRO A 455 -8.75 15.81 3.74
N THR A 456 -9.42 15.76 2.59
CA THR A 456 -9.25 16.75 1.52
C THR A 456 -9.78 18.12 1.93
N LEU A 457 -10.90 18.16 2.67
CA LEU A 457 -11.44 19.39 3.24
C LEU A 457 -10.47 20.05 4.24
N ILE A 458 -9.91 19.28 5.16
CA ILE A 458 -8.93 19.79 6.14
C ILE A 458 -7.69 20.28 5.40
N ARG A 459 -7.16 19.51 4.45
CA ARG A 459 -5.94 19.86 3.69
C ARG A 459 -6.11 21.16 2.90
N SER A 460 -7.23 21.33 2.20
CA SER A 460 -7.50 22.55 1.43
C SER A 460 -7.71 23.77 2.33
N THR A 461 -8.44 23.62 3.44
CA THR A 461 -8.65 24.67 4.44
C THR A 461 -7.35 25.09 5.11
N ALA A 462 -6.56 24.12 5.59
CA ALA A 462 -5.24 24.35 6.17
C ALA A 462 -4.30 25.03 5.17
N SER A 463 -4.29 24.59 3.91
CA SER A 463 -3.43 25.19 2.88
C SER A 463 -3.75 26.66 2.66
N ARG A 464 -5.04 27.03 2.59
CA ARG A 464 -5.46 28.43 2.46
C ARG A 464 -4.99 29.28 3.65
N ILE A 465 -5.18 28.77 4.86
CA ILE A 465 -4.81 29.46 6.09
C ILE A 465 -3.30 29.61 6.21
N LEU A 466 -2.54 28.54 5.94
CA LEU A 466 -1.08 28.57 5.94
C LEU A 466 -0.53 29.59 4.93
N VAL A 467 -1.04 29.62 3.70
CA VAL A 467 -0.61 30.61 2.70
C VAL A 467 -0.85 32.04 3.20
N HIS A 468 -2.03 32.30 3.76
CA HIS A 468 -2.38 33.63 4.25
C HIS A 468 -1.53 34.06 5.46
N ASP A 469 -1.37 33.17 6.43
CA ASP A 469 -0.63 33.48 7.66
C ASP A 469 0.87 33.70 7.38
N PHE A 470 1.48 32.83 6.58
CA PHE A 470 2.91 32.92 6.24
C PHE A 470 3.25 34.09 5.33
N ALA A 471 2.31 34.57 4.49
CA ALA A 471 2.53 35.75 3.67
C ALA A 471 2.84 37.02 4.49
N SER A 472 2.43 37.05 5.77
CA SER A 472 2.66 38.18 6.67
C SER A 472 3.90 38.05 7.57
N ARG A 473 4.60 36.92 7.53
CA ARG A 473 5.70 36.58 8.45
C ARG A 473 7.05 36.57 7.75
N THR A 474 8.11 36.83 8.52
CA THR A 474 9.51 36.73 8.07
C THR A 474 10.16 35.45 8.55
N LEU A 475 11.26 35.05 7.90
CA LEU A 475 11.98 33.82 8.22
C LEU A 475 12.45 33.77 9.68
N ASP A 476 13.05 34.85 10.17
CA ASP A 476 13.57 34.93 11.54
C ASP A 476 12.44 34.81 12.58
N GLY A 477 11.25 35.34 12.27
CA GLY A 477 10.06 35.18 13.11
C GLY A 477 9.54 33.74 13.15
N LEU A 478 9.69 32.99 12.05
CA LEU A 478 9.25 31.59 11.95
C LEU A 478 10.25 30.58 12.54
N LEU A 479 11.54 30.93 12.57
CA LEU A 479 12.59 30.10 13.16
C LEU A 479 12.84 30.40 14.65
N GLY A 480 12.31 31.52 15.16
CA GLY A 480 12.46 31.96 16.55
C GLY A 480 11.49 31.33 17.56
N ALA A 481 11.28 32.01 18.69
CA ALA A 481 10.54 31.53 19.85
C ALA A 481 9.02 31.34 19.64
N ASP A 482 8.46 31.92 18.57
CA ASP A 482 7.00 31.96 18.32
C ASP A 482 6.44 30.69 17.65
N ARG A 483 7.23 29.62 17.47
CA ARG A 483 6.77 28.39 16.82
C ARG A 483 5.58 27.71 17.51
N VAL A 484 5.52 27.75 18.84
CA VAL A 484 4.41 27.15 19.60
C VAL A 484 3.13 27.96 19.40
N GLY A 485 3.23 29.29 19.46
CA GLY A 485 2.10 30.19 19.19
C GLY A 485 1.58 30.05 17.76
N LEU A 486 2.48 29.91 16.78
CA LEU A 486 2.12 29.70 15.38
C LEU A 486 1.23 28.46 15.18
N ALA A 487 1.60 27.34 15.82
CA ALA A 487 0.83 26.10 15.70
C ALA A 487 -0.59 26.26 16.29
N GLU A 488 -0.73 26.90 17.44
CA GLU A 488 -2.02 27.18 18.08
C GLU A 488 -2.89 28.15 17.26
N ASP A 489 -2.27 29.17 16.65
CA ASP A 489 -2.97 30.15 15.82
C ASP A 489 -3.52 29.51 14.54
N ILE A 490 -2.69 28.72 13.84
CA ILE A 490 -3.10 27.96 12.67
C ILE A 490 -4.21 26.97 13.03
N GLY A 491 -4.04 26.21 14.11
CA GLY A 491 -5.03 25.23 14.57
C GLY A 491 -6.39 25.87 14.85
N ARG A 492 -6.40 27.02 15.56
CA ARG A 492 -7.62 27.79 15.85
C ARG A 492 -8.27 28.34 14.58
N ALA A 493 -7.47 28.88 13.65
CA ALA A 493 -7.99 29.38 12.38
C ALA A 493 -8.62 28.26 11.53
N VAL A 494 -7.96 27.09 11.45
CA VAL A 494 -8.47 25.92 10.71
C VAL A 494 -9.75 25.41 11.36
N GLN A 495 -9.77 25.28 12.68
CA GLN A 495 -10.96 24.87 13.42
C GLN A 495 -12.13 25.82 13.22
N ALA A 496 -11.89 27.14 13.21
CA ALA A 496 -12.93 28.14 13.00
C ALA A 496 -13.53 28.07 11.59
N ASP A 497 -12.70 27.87 10.56
CA ASP A 497 -13.20 27.71 9.19
C ASP A 497 -13.94 26.37 8.99
N LEU A 498 -13.47 25.29 9.61
CA LEU A 498 -14.17 23.99 9.61
C LEU A 498 -15.54 24.07 10.32
N GLN A 499 -15.66 24.86 11.39
CA GLN A 499 -16.92 25.12 12.07
C GLN A 499 -17.89 25.93 11.22
N LYS A 500 -17.42 26.95 10.48
CA LYS A 500 -18.28 27.71 9.55
C LYS A 500 -18.87 26.83 8.45
N LEU A 501 -18.14 25.78 8.05
CA LEU A 501 -18.56 24.80 7.06
C LEU A 501 -19.42 23.67 7.66
N ASP A 502 -19.67 23.70 8.97
CA ASP A 502 -20.35 22.63 9.71
C ASP A 502 -19.78 21.26 9.34
N SER A 503 -18.44 21.12 9.41
CA SER A 503 -17.77 19.89 8.96
C SER A 503 -17.89 18.72 9.93
N GLY A 504 -18.28 18.98 11.19
CA GLY A 504 -18.28 17.97 12.24
C GLY A 504 -16.88 17.49 12.69
N VAL A 505 -15.81 18.17 12.25
CA VAL A 505 -14.42 17.82 12.56
C VAL A 505 -13.88 18.64 13.71
N GLU A 506 -13.14 17.97 14.59
CA GLU A 506 -12.40 18.58 15.70
C GLU A 506 -10.89 18.41 15.47
N ILE A 507 -10.16 19.53 15.43
CA ILE A 507 -8.70 19.57 15.43
C ILE A 507 -8.24 19.46 16.88
N LEU A 508 -7.54 18.37 17.20
CA LEU A 508 -7.01 18.09 18.53
C LEU A 508 -5.66 18.78 18.75
N ALA A 509 -4.80 18.75 17.73
CA ALA A 509 -3.50 19.40 17.76
C ALA A 509 -3.05 19.78 16.35
N THR A 510 -2.29 20.86 16.28
CA THR A 510 -1.51 21.22 15.10
C THR A 510 -0.05 21.16 15.51
N VAL A 511 0.75 20.42 14.75
CA VAL A 511 2.17 20.21 15.02
C VAL A 511 2.95 20.77 13.86
N VAL A 512 3.82 21.75 14.13
CA VAL A 512 4.78 22.27 13.17
C VAL A 512 6.10 21.55 13.42
N GLU A 513 6.36 20.49 12.67
CA GLU A 513 7.54 19.65 12.88
C GLU A 513 8.81 20.35 12.38
N ALA A 514 8.75 20.95 11.19
CA ALA A 514 9.89 21.60 10.58
C ALA A 514 9.49 22.84 9.79
N ILE A 515 10.39 23.82 9.80
CA ILE A 515 10.39 25.00 8.92
C ILE A 515 11.86 25.22 8.60
N HIS A 516 12.23 25.16 7.33
CA HIS A 516 13.60 25.36 6.88
C HIS A 516 13.64 25.98 5.49
N PRO A 517 14.73 26.65 5.11
CA PRO A 517 14.99 27.00 3.71
C PRO A 517 14.96 25.75 2.82
N PRO A 518 14.67 25.87 1.52
CA PRO A 518 14.75 24.75 0.59
C PRO A 518 16.16 24.15 0.61
N ALA A 519 16.26 22.83 0.38
CA ALA A 519 17.51 22.08 0.49
C ALA A 519 18.69 22.71 -0.28
N GLY A 520 18.44 23.23 -1.48
CA GLY A 520 19.45 23.92 -2.30
C GLY A 520 20.02 25.21 -1.67
N ALA A 521 19.33 25.82 -0.70
CA ALA A 521 19.74 27.05 -0.03
C ALA A 521 20.24 26.84 1.41
N ALA A 522 20.08 25.64 1.98
CA ALA A 522 20.42 25.36 3.38
C ALA A 522 21.89 25.68 3.72
N ASN A 523 22.83 25.24 2.87
CA ASN A 523 24.26 25.52 3.07
C ASN A 523 24.60 27.01 3.02
N ALA A 524 23.95 27.78 2.14
CA ALA A 524 24.16 29.21 2.06
C ALA A 524 23.64 29.90 3.33
N TYR A 525 22.49 29.48 3.84
CA TYR A 525 21.92 30.02 5.07
C TYR A 525 22.79 29.71 6.30
N HIS A 526 23.26 28.45 6.44
CA HIS A 526 24.22 28.08 7.48
C HIS A 526 25.51 28.91 7.42
N SER A 527 25.98 29.22 6.21
CA SER A 527 27.18 30.05 6.01
C SER A 527 26.97 31.49 6.50
N VAL A 528 25.80 32.08 6.24
CA VAL A 528 25.45 33.43 6.74
C VAL A 528 25.34 33.43 8.27
N GLN A 529 24.66 32.44 8.86
CA GLN A 529 24.56 32.29 10.31
C GLN A 529 25.94 32.13 10.97
N ALA A 530 26.79 31.27 10.40
CA ALA A 530 28.16 31.06 10.88
C ALA A 530 28.99 32.35 10.81
N ALA A 531 28.86 33.10 9.71
CA ALA A 531 29.53 34.40 9.57
C ALA A 531 29.04 35.43 10.60
N GLN A 532 27.72 35.50 10.86
CA GLN A 532 27.15 36.41 11.85
C GLN A 532 27.58 36.06 13.28
N ILE A 533 27.55 34.77 13.64
CA ILE A 533 28.05 34.27 14.93
C ILE A 533 29.55 34.59 15.06
N GLY A 534 30.32 34.33 14.00
CA GLY A 534 31.75 34.65 13.95
C GLY A 534 32.03 36.13 14.15
N ALA A 535 31.28 37.02 13.49
CA ALA A 535 31.40 38.46 13.65
C ALA A 535 31.06 38.90 15.09
N GLN A 536 29.98 38.38 15.67
CA GLN A 536 29.59 38.70 17.05
C GLN A 536 30.60 38.19 18.07
N ALA A 537 31.19 37.01 17.83
CA ALA A 537 32.26 36.45 18.66
C ALA A 537 33.51 37.34 18.61
N LEU A 538 33.92 37.80 17.42
CA LEU A 538 35.04 38.74 17.25
C LEU A 538 34.78 40.05 17.98
N ILE A 539 33.60 40.67 17.82
CA ILE A 539 33.23 41.91 18.53
C ILE A 539 33.30 41.70 20.04
N SER A 540 32.76 40.58 20.53
CA SER A 540 32.76 40.27 21.97
C SER A 540 34.18 40.05 22.51
N ARG A 541 35.05 39.40 21.73
CA ARG A 541 36.46 39.21 22.05
C ARG A 541 37.21 40.55 22.13
N GLU A 542 37.07 41.41 21.12
CA GLU A 542 37.75 42.71 21.10
C GLU A 542 37.22 43.64 22.21
N ARG A 543 35.91 43.57 22.54
CA ARG A 543 35.36 44.26 23.72
C ARG A 543 35.99 43.76 25.03
N GLY A 544 36.19 42.46 25.16
CA GLY A 544 36.88 41.86 26.30
C GLY A 544 38.32 42.36 26.43
N ALA A 545 39.09 42.33 25.33
CA ALA A 545 40.47 42.82 25.29
C ALA A 545 40.57 44.32 25.62
N ALA A 546 39.66 45.14 25.09
CA ALA A 546 39.61 46.57 25.40
C ALA A 546 39.29 46.84 26.88
N ALA A 547 38.36 46.07 27.47
CA ALA A 547 38.05 46.17 28.90
C ALA A 547 39.24 45.75 29.76
N GLU A 548 39.93 44.65 29.41
CA GLU A 548 41.14 44.21 30.09
C GLU A 548 42.24 45.27 30.05
N GLN A 549 42.55 45.81 28.87
CA GLN A 549 43.55 46.85 28.69
C GLN A 549 43.22 48.11 29.51
N THR A 550 41.94 48.50 29.54
CA THR A 550 41.47 49.66 30.32
C THR A 550 41.66 49.42 31.82
N ASN A 551 41.28 48.24 32.31
CA ASN A 551 41.44 47.86 33.71
C ASN A 551 42.92 47.77 34.12
N GLN A 552 43.78 47.24 33.25
CA GLN A 552 45.23 47.22 33.48
C GLN A 552 45.82 48.63 33.57
N ALA A 553 45.42 49.54 32.68
CA ALA A 553 45.86 50.93 32.72
C ALA A 553 45.39 51.66 33.99
N GLN A 554 44.14 51.42 34.42
CA GLN A 554 43.61 51.95 35.68
C GLN A 554 44.36 51.41 36.90
N LEU A 555 44.66 50.11 36.93
CA LEU A 555 45.46 49.50 37.98
C LEU A 555 46.85 50.13 38.06
N GLN A 556 47.55 50.29 36.94
CA GLN A 556 48.87 50.92 36.89
C GLN A 556 48.84 52.37 37.37
N ALA A 557 47.81 53.13 36.96
CA ALA A 557 47.63 54.51 37.41
C ALA A 557 47.39 54.60 38.92
N SER A 558 46.55 53.71 39.48
CA SER A 558 46.30 53.64 40.93
C SER A 558 47.59 53.31 41.68
N VAL A 559 48.30 52.25 41.27
CA VAL A 559 49.56 51.84 41.91
C VAL A 559 50.60 52.97 41.88
N ALA A 560 50.76 53.65 40.73
CA ALA A 560 51.69 54.77 40.62
C ALA A 560 51.30 55.95 41.52
N HIS A 561 50.00 56.27 41.59
CA HIS A 561 49.49 57.32 42.47
C HIS A 561 49.68 56.97 43.95
N ASP A 562 49.31 55.75 44.35
CA ASP A 562 49.41 55.25 45.71
C ASP A 562 50.88 55.19 46.17
N GLN A 563 51.79 54.75 45.30
CA GLN A 563 53.24 54.75 45.58
C GLN A 563 53.77 56.18 45.76
N ALA A 564 53.40 57.11 44.88
CA ALA A 564 53.80 58.51 45.00
C ALA A 564 53.26 59.16 46.28
N LEU A 565 52.01 58.86 46.64
CA LEU A 565 51.39 59.32 47.89
C LEU A 565 52.11 58.74 49.11
N ALA A 566 52.43 57.44 49.09
CA ALA A 566 53.16 56.77 50.16
C ALA A 566 54.54 57.41 50.35
N THR A 567 55.33 57.56 49.28
CA THR A 567 56.64 58.22 49.34
C THR A 567 56.53 59.67 49.83
N ALA A 568 55.55 60.44 49.35
CA ALA A 568 55.34 61.81 49.83
C ALA A 568 55.00 61.86 51.32
N ARG A 569 54.18 60.92 51.82
CA ARG A 569 53.85 60.80 53.25
C ARG A 569 55.06 60.40 54.08
N GLU A 570 55.86 59.44 53.62
CA GLU A 570 57.11 59.03 54.27
C GLU A 570 58.11 60.19 54.36
N VAL A 571 58.35 60.91 53.25
CA VAL A 571 59.27 62.06 53.21
C VAL A 571 58.79 63.17 54.15
N ASN A 572 57.51 63.51 54.11
CA ASN A 572 56.95 64.53 55.01
C ASN A 572 57.04 64.12 56.48
N ALA A 573 56.72 62.86 56.81
CA ALA A 573 56.83 62.34 58.16
C ALA A 573 58.29 62.32 58.65
N ALA A 574 59.24 61.91 57.81
CA ALA A 574 60.67 61.93 58.12
C ALA A 574 61.18 63.36 58.33
N ALA A 575 60.75 64.32 57.49
CA ALA A 575 61.09 65.73 57.64
C ALA A 575 60.52 66.33 58.94
N GLN A 576 59.26 66.02 59.29
CA GLN A 576 58.66 66.43 60.56
C GLN A 576 59.39 65.83 61.76
N ALA A 577 59.74 64.54 61.69
CA ALA A 577 60.52 63.89 62.73
C ALA A 577 61.91 64.52 62.89
N ALA A 578 62.58 64.85 61.79
CA ALA A 578 63.88 65.52 61.79
C ALA A 578 63.79 66.95 62.36
N ASP A 579 62.76 67.73 62.00
CA ASP A 579 62.53 69.07 62.54
C ASP A 579 62.25 69.03 64.06
N LEU A 580 61.36 68.14 64.51
CA LEU A 580 61.08 67.94 65.93
C LEU A 580 62.36 67.53 66.69
N ARG A 581 63.14 66.60 66.13
CA ARG A 581 64.42 66.18 66.71
C ARG A 581 65.39 67.34 66.78
N PHE A 582 65.60 68.09 65.70
CA PHE A 582 66.50 69.24 65.67
C PHE A 582 66.06 70.34 66.67
N ALA A 583 64.76 70.61 66.76
CA ALA A 583 64.22 71.57 67.72
C ALA A 583 64.47 71.14 69.18
N ALA A 584 64.30 69.84 69.47
CA ALA A 584 64.60 69.25 70.77
C ALA A 584 66.10 69.32 71.09
N GLU A 585 66.97 68.94 70.13
CA GLU A 585 68.43 69.01 70.26
C GLU A 585 68.91 70.46 70.46
N ARG A 586 68.38 71.43 69.70
CA ARG A 586 68.66 72.86 69.87
C ARG A 586 68.28 73.35 71.26
N LYS A 587 67.11 72.93 71.77
CA LYS A 587 66.65 73.27 73.13
C LYS A 587 67.55 72.65 74.20
N ALA A 588 67.95 71.39 74.02
CA ALA A 588 68.90 70.71 74.92
C ALA A 588 70.27 71.41 74.93
N TYR A 589 70.78 71.79 73.76
CA TYR A 589 72.03 72.55 73.64
C TYR A 589 71.95 73.93 74.31
N ALA A 590 70.83 74.65 74.18
CA ALA A 590 70.66 75.95 74.84
C ALA A 590 70.73 75.86 76.37
N VAL A 591 70.34 74.72 76.97
CA VAL A 591 70.39 74.49 78.42
C VAL A 591 71.75 73.96 78.88
N ALA A 592 72.34 72.99 78.16
CA ALA A 592 73.52 72.25 78.62
C ALA A 592 74.84 72.60 77.87
N GLY A 593 74.77 73.37 76.78
CA GLY A 593 75.92 73.84 76.01
C GLY A 593 76.88 72.73 75.57
N ARG A 594 78.16 72.85 75.95
CA ARG A 594 79.21 71.89 75.56
C ARG A 594 79.01 70.48 76.15
N ALA A 595 78.30 70.35 77.28
CA ALA A 595 78.04 69.05 77.89
C ALA A 595 77.16 68.17 76.99
N PHE A 596 76.13 68.76 76.37
CA PHE A 596 75.26 68.05 75.41
C PHE A 596 76.02 67.55 74.18
N VAL A 597 76.92 68.37 73.60
CA VAL A 597 77.70 67.96 72.41
C VAL A 597 78.64 66.81 72.75
N LEU A 598 79.24 66.83 73.94
CA LEU A 598 80.11 65.75 74.40
C LEU A 598 79.32 64.45 74.64
N GLU A 599 78.14 64.55 75.28
CA GLU A 599 77.25 63.41 75.48
C GLU A 599 76.76 62.84 74.15
N GLN A 600 76.34 63.69 73.20
CA GLN A 600 75.92 63.26 71.87
C GLN A 600 77.08 62.63 71.09
N TYR A 601 78.28 63.17 71.19
CA TYR A 601 79.48 62.57 70.62
C TYR A 601 79.72 61.18 71.20
N PHE A 602 79.67 61.02 72.52
CA PHE A 602 79.85 59.71 73.14
C PHE A 602 78.69 58.75 72.86
N ALA A 603 77.45 59.24 72.73
CA ALA A 603 76.31 58.42 72.34
C ALA A 603 76.45 57.92 70.89
N GLN A 604 76.84 58.78 69.95
CA GLN A 604 77.11 58.38 68.56
C GLN A 604 78.34 57.49 68.44
N LEU A 605 79.40 57.79 69.20
CA LEU A 605 80.60 56.95 69.27
C LEU A 605 80.25 55.60 69.88
N SER A 606 79.43 55.54 70.93
CA SER A 606 78.96 54.30 71.55
C SER A 606 78.10 53.50 70.58
N GLN A 607 77.18 54.14 69.85
CA GLN A 607 76.34 53.48 68.86
C GLN A 607 77.16 52.96 67.67
N GLY A 608 78.14 53.74 67.20
CA GLY A 608 79.05 53.35 66.12
C GLY A 608 80.06 52.27 66.53
N LEU A 609 80.54 52.29 67.78
CA LEU A 609 81.45 51.30 68.33
C LEU A 609 80.74 50.08 68.94
N ALA A 610 79.40 50.06 68.99
CA ALA A 610 78.62 49.00 69.63
C ALA A 610 78.98 47.58 69.12
N ASN A 611 79.41 47.48 67.86
CA ASN A 611 79.85 46.23 67.23
C ASN A 611 81.32 46.24 66.81
N ALA A 612 82.12 47.23 67.25
CA ALA A 612 83.53 47.36 66.87
C ALA A 612 84.45 46.59 67.84
N LYS A 613 85.46 45.88 67.30
CA LYS A 613 86.53 45.26 68.09
C LYS A 613 87.63 46.30 68.31
N VAL A 614 87.92 46.64 69.57
CA VAL A 614 88.82 47.76 69.90
C VAL A 614 90.02 47.26 70.71
N LEU A 615 91.24 47.65 70.31
CA LEU A 615 92.46 47.42 71.10
C LEU A 615 92.80 48.70 71.87
N VAL A 616 92.84 48.61 73.20
CA VAL A 616 93.19 49.73 74.08
C VAL A 616 94.63 49.57 74.53
N LEU A 617 95.51 50.47 74.08
CA LEU A 617 96.91 50.49 74.49
C LEU A 617 97.06 51.43 75.70
N ASP A 618 97.38 50.85 76.85
CA ASP A 618 97.60 51.58 78.11
C ASP A 618 98.94 52.35 78.05
N HIS A 619 98.93 53.58 78.56
CA HIS A 619 100.07 54.48 78.65
C HIS A 619 101.27 53.92 79.44
N ARG A 620 101.06 52.88 80.27
CA ARG A 620 102.12 52.22 81.04
C ARG A 620 102.98 51.26 80.22
N LEU A 621 102.55 50.89 79.01
CA LEU A 621 103.19 49.84 78.20
C LEU A 621 104.14 50.37 77.12
N GLY A 622 104.23 51.69 76.90
CA GLY A 622 105.11 52.30 75.89
C GLY A 622 105.54 53.71 76.28
N GLY A 623 106.85 53.90 76.50
CA GLY A 623 107.46 55.12 77.04
C GLY A 623 106.88 56.43 76.47
N ASN A 624 106.36 57.27 77.36
CA ASN A 624 105.83 58.62 77.12
C ASN A 624 104.79 58.79 75.98
N SER A 625 104.09 57.73 75.55
CA SER A 625 102.99 57.85 74.58
C SER A 625 101.62 57.95 75.27
N THR A 626 100.73 58.80 74.74
CA THR A 626 99.34 58.93 75.22
C THR A 626 98.53 57.65 74.95
N PRO A 627 97.57 57.28 75.83
CA PRO A 627 96.74 56.10 75.63
C PRO A 627 96.01 56.20 74.30
N THR A 628 96.19 55.20 73.45
CA THR A 628 95.68 55.21 72.08
C THR A 628 94.67 54.10 71.90
N ILE A 629 93.49 54.46 71.43
CA ILE A 629 92.47 53.51 70.98
C ILE A 629 92.77 53.20 69.53
N ASP A 630 93.24 51.98 69.25
CA ASP A 630 93.51 51.54 67.90
C ASP A 630 92.28 50.83 67.33
N LEU A 631 91.70 51.44 66.28
CA LEU A 631 90.54 50.94 65.57
C LEU A 631 90.91 50.07 64.35
N ARG A 632 92.20 49.80 64.14
CA ARG A 632 92.67 48.89 63.09
C ARG A 632 92.33 47.45 63.47
N SER A 633 91.91 46.66 62.48
CA SER A 633 91.65 45.24 62.65
C SER A 633 92.95 44.48 62.92
N TYR A 634 93.16 44.01 64.15
CA TYR A 634 94.29 43.13 64.49
C TYR A 634 93.94 41.66 64.23
N THR A 635 94.78 40.98 63.45
CA THR A 635 94.87 39.53 63.40
C THR A 635 95.98 39.09 64.37
N LEU A 636 95.63 38.25 65.37
CA LEU A 636 96.60 37.66 66.30
C LEU A 636 97.58 36.72 65.54
N PRO A 637 98.84 36.56 65.97
CA PRO A 637 99.78 35.62 65.37
C PRO A 637 99.27 34.18 65.44
N ALA A 638 99.52 33.42 64.38
CA ALA A 638 98.98 32.08 64.13
C ALA A 638 99.10 31.13 65.33
N THR A 639 97.97 30.63 65.80
CA THR A 639 97.87 29.34 66.48
C THR A 639 97.41 28.30 65.46
N LEU A 640 98.13 27.18 65.39
CA LEU A 640 97.86 26.02 64.54
C LEU A 640 96.47 25.40 64.84
N PRO A 641 95.90 24.62 63.91
CA PRO A 641 94.51 24.71 63.51
C PRO A 641 93.58 23.85 64.37
N THR A 642 92.38 24.38 64.64
CA THR A 642 91.21 23.53 64.84
C THR A 642 90.16 23.93 63.80
N ASP A 643 90.03 23.01 62.85
CA ASP A 643 88.99 22.92 61.84
C ASP A 643 87.60 23.11 62.47
N THR A 644 86.77 23.90 61.81
CA THR A 644 85.32 23.65 61.61
C THR A 644 84.69 24.87 60.94
N SER A 645 84.80 24.95 59.61
CA SER A 645 83.83 25.67 58.80
C SER A 645 82.73 24.69 58.39
N PRO A 646 81.44 24.94 58.65
CA PRO A 646 80.39 24.34 57.85
C PRO A 646 80.19 25.18 56.59
N SER A 647 80.60 24.54 55.50
CA SER A 647 80.20 24.71 54.11
C SER A 647 78.88 25.43 53.84
N ARG A 648 78.99 26.42 52.95
CA ARG A 648 77.95 26.89 52.03
C ARG A 648 77.45 25.71 51.18
N GLN A 649 76.14 25.50 51.09
CA GLN A 649 75.54 24.77 49.97
C GLN A 649 74.44 25.63 49.32
N PRO A 650 74.43 25.76 47.98
CA PRO A 650 73.37 26.40 47.21
C PRO A 650 72.38 25.35 46.68
N VAL A 651 71.07 25.63 46.71
CA VAL A 651 70.09 24.86 45.93
C VAL A 651 69.06 25.80 45.30
N GLN A 652 69.30 26.01 44.00
CA GLN A 652 68.39 25.85 42.86
C GLN A 652 66.96 26.41 42.85
N SER A 653 66.77 27.19 41.79
CA SER A 653 65.56 27.73 41.17
C SER A 653 64.56 26.66 40.70
N GLY A 654 63.29 26.85 41.08
CA GLY A 654 62.12 26.16 40.53
C GLY A 654 61.56 26.85 39.29
N ALA A 655 61.00 26.04 38.41
CA ALA A 655 60.53 26.32 37.06
C ALA A 655 59.32 27.26 36.95
N ALA A 656 59.37 28.05 35.86
CA ALA A 656 58.32 28.38 34.89
C ALA A 656 56.85 28.19 35.26
N ASN A 657 56.10 29.30 35.13
CA ASN A 657 54.76 29.32 34.54
C ASN A 657 54.86 29.82 33.10
#